data_AF-A0A3Q1MG93-F1
#
_entry.id   AF-A0A3Q1MG93-F1
#
_cell.length_a   1.000
_cell.length_b   1.000
_cell.length_c   1.000
_cell.angle_alpha   90.00
_cell.angle_beta   90.00
_cell.angle_gamma   90.00
#
_symmetry.space_group_name_H-M   'P 1'
#
loop_
_entity.id
_entity.type
_entity.pdbx_description
1 polymer ?
#
loop_
_entity_poly.entity_id
_entity_poly.type
_entity_poly.pdbx_seq_one_letter_code
_entity_poly.pdbx_strand_id
1 'polypeptide(L)'
;MSTDAEQQLLHHARNGNAEEVRQLLETMERNEVIADINCKGRSKSNLGWTPLHLACYFGHRQVVQDLLKAGAEVNVLNDMGDTPLHRAAFTGRKELVMLLLEHNADTTVVNGNGQTAKEVTHDKEIRNMLEAVERTQQRKLEELLLAAAREGRTAELTALLNRPNPPDVNCSDQLGNTPLHCAAYRAHKQCALKLLKSGADPNLKNKNDQKPLDLAQGAEMKHVLVGNKIVHKALKRYEGPLWKSSRFFGWRLFWVVLEHGVLSWYRKQPDAVHNTYRQGCKHLTQAVCTVKSTDSCLFFIKCFDDTVHSFRVPKNSLQQTREDWLEAIEEHSAYSTHYCSQDQVTDDEEDDAVSAVDLKESLEKAQICQQRLDKEISNFLKMIKEGDMAQEMLPSFLQKVEVVAEASRETCVALSDCLHLFTKQEGVRNFKLEQEQEKNKILSEALATLATEHHELEQSLVKGSPPLSIFSEDEFYDALSEHPGDAERKGRTCVCLNTTPYCMKRSCPAIPNQADGSTLNTQAVGFSEIPEEEVTAGLFEGQNSESEGSLSRLEAVTAHSFDEEAEPPSSRQHRMSEGKDCGGGDALSNGIKKHRTSLPSPMFSRNDFSIWSILRKCIGMELSKITMPVIFNEPLSFLQRLTEYMEHTYLIHKASSLADPVERMQCVAAFAVSAVASQWERTGKPFNPLLGETYELVRDDLGFRLISEQVSHHPPISAFHAEGLNNDFIFHGSIYPKLKFWGKSVEAEPKGTITLELLEHNEAYTWTNPTCCVHNIIVGKLWIEQYGNVEITNHKTGDKCVLNFKPCGLFGKELHKVEGYIQDKSKKKLRALYGKWTECLYSVDPATFDAYKKNDKKNTEEKKNSKQMSASEESDEMPMPDSESVFVIPGSVLLWRIAPRPPNSAQMYNFTSFAMVLNEVDKEMESVIPKTDCRLRPDIRAMENGEIDQASEEKKRLEEKQRAARKNRSKSEEDWKTRWFHQGPNPYSGAQDWLYSGSYWDRNYFNLPDIY
;
A
#
# COMPACT_ATOMS: atom_id res chain seq x y z
N MET A 1 31.57 -6.43 43.58
CA MET A 1 32.87 -5.78 43.31
C MET A 1 33.44 -6.43 42.06
N SER A 2 33.35 -5.79 40.89
CA SER A 2 33.89 -6.34 39.62
C SER A 2 34.02 -5.26 38.53
N THR A 3 33.17 -4.22 38.58
CA THR A 3 33.14 -3.12 37.60
C THR A 3 34.47 -2.40 37.39
N ASP A 4 35.40 -2.37 38.36
CA ASP A 4 36.67 -1.64 38.19
C ASP A 4 37.60 -2.35 37.19
N ALA A 5 37.80 -3.67 37.34
CA ALA A 5 38.59 -4.47 36.40
C ALA A 5 37.96 -4.48 34.99
N GLU A 6 36.63 -4.55 34.89
CA GLU A 6 35.91 -4.41 33.62
C GLU A 6 36.14 -3.03 32.96
N GLN A 7 36.08 -1.93 33.73
CA GLN A 7 36.37 -0.59 33.22
C GLN A 7 37.84 -0.43 32.81
N GLN A 8 38.79 -1.01 33.57
CA GLN A 8 40.20 -1.04 33.21
C GLN A 8 40.43 -1.83 31.91
N LEU A 9 39.85 -3.03 31.77
CA LEU A 9 39.94 -3.84 30.55
C LEU A 9 39.39 -3.10 29.32
N LEU A 10 38.22 -2.47 29.44
CA LEU A 10 37.64 -1.61 28.40
C LEU A 10 38.52 -0.39 28.06
N HIS A 11 39.17 0.21 29.07
CA HIS A 11 40.06 1.36 28.88
C HIS A 11 41.36 0.97 28.17
N HIS A 12 42.03 -0.07 28.64
CA HIS A 12 43.28 -0.57 28.06
C HIS A 12 43.06 -1.14 26.66
N ALA A 13 41.95 -1.86 26.43
CA ALA A 13 41.62 -2.37 25.09
C ALA A 13 41.28 -1.26 24.08
N ARG A 14 40.72 -0.13 24.53
CA ARG A 14 40.52 1.08 23.70
C ARG A 14 41.83 1.78 23.35
N ASN A 15 42.77 1.84 24.29
CA ASN A 15 44.01 2.61 24.13
C ASN A 15 45.17 1.80 23.51
N GLY A 16 45.07 0.47 23.46
CA GLY A 16 46.10 -0.40 22.87
C GLY A 16 47.16 -0.88 23.86
N ASN A 17 46.89 -0.73 25.16
CA ASN A 17 47.75 -1.10 26.28
C ASN A 17 47.83 -2.64 26.44
N ALA A 18 48.54 -3.30 25.51
CA ALA A 18 48.53 -4.76 25.39
C ALA A 18 49.17 -5.49 26.58
N GLU A 19 50.11 -4.86 27.28
CA GLU A 19 50.77 -5.46 28.44
C GLU A 19 49.83 -5.48 29.66
N GLU A 20 49.13 -4.37 29.89
CA GLU A 20 48.13 -4.24 30.95
C GLU A 20 46.89 -5.09 30.67
N VAL A 21 46.48 -5.24 29.40
CA VAL A 21 45.46 -6.24 29.00
C VAL A 21 45.92 -7.65 29.34
N ARG A 22 47.16 -8.04 29.00
CA ARG A 22 47.67 -9.38 29.35
C ARG A 22 47.71 -9.62 30.84
N GLN A 23 48.20 -8.67 31.64
CA GLN A 23 48.26 -8.80 33.10
C GLN A 23 46.85 -8.93 33.73
N LEU A 24 45.86 -8.21 33.19
CA LEU A 24 44.45 -8.40 33.59
C LEU A 24 43.91 -9.77 33.19
N LEU A 25 44.19 -10.24 31.97
CA LEU A 25 43.73 -11.57 31.51
C LEU A 25 44.39 -12.72 32.31
N GLU A 26 45.68 -12.62 32.65
CA GLU A 26 46.37 -13.60 33.49
C GLU A 26 45.83 -13.65 34.93
N THR A 27 45.52 -12.48 35.52
CA THR A 27 44.93 -12.42 36.87
C THR A 27 43.47 -12.90 36.89
N MET A 28 42.75 -12.75 35.76
CA MET A 28 41.45 -13.40 35.55
C MET A 28 41.58 -14.93 35.41
N GLU A 29 42.55 -15.43 34.64
CA GLU A 29 42.81 -16.88 34.48
C GLU A 29 43.21 -17.54 35.82
N ARG A 30 44.02 -16.84 36.64
CA ARG A 30 44.36 -17.26 38.01
C ARG A 30 43.20 -17.16 39.02
N ASN A 31 42.02 -16.67 38.61
CA ASN A 31 40.86 -16.36 39.46
C ASN A 31 41.16 -15.33 40.59
N GLU A 32 42.21 -14.53 40.43
CA GLU A 32 42.57 -13.44 41.36
C GLU A 32 41.65 -12.24 41.18
N VAL A 33 41.11 -12.05 39.96
CA VAL A 33 40.16 -11.00 39.59
C VAL A 33 38.94 -11.63 38.90
N ILE A 34 37.74 -11.29 39.38
CA ILE A 34 36.46 -11.70 38.74
C ILE A 34 35.99 -10.54 37.85
N ALA A 35 36.03 -10.75 36.53
CA ALA A 35 35.52 -9.83 35.51
C ALA A 35 35.00 -10.61 34.30
N ASP A 36 34.06 -10.02 33.54
CA ASP A 36 33.63 -10.58 32.25
C ASP A 36 34.54 -10.08 31.12
N ILE A 37 35.17 -10.99 30.37
CA ILE A 37 35.99 -10.64 29.19
C ILE A 37 35.16 -10.01 28.06
N ASN A 38 33.86 -10.32 28.02
CA ASN A 38 32.88 -9.78 27.08
C ASN A 38 32.08 -8.60 27.68
N CYS A 39 32.54 -8.02 28.80
CA CYS A 39 31.84 -6.94 29.51
C CYS A 39 31.47 -5.77 28.58
N LYS A 40 30.24 -5.25 28.71
CA LYS A 40 29.78 -4.09 27.94
C LYS A 40 30.03 -2.78 28.67
N GLY A 41 30.60 -1.80 27.97
CA GLY A 41 30.79 -0.45 28.49
C GLY A 41 29.47 0.23 28.85
N ARG A 42 29.44 0.93 29.99
CA ARG A 42 28.25 1.64 30.52
C ARG A 42 28.38 3.17 30.47
N SER A 43 29.56 3.66 30.12
CA SER A 43 29.86 5.09 29.99
C SER A 43 29.48 5.59 28.59
N LYS A 44 29.12 6.87 28.45
CA LYS A 44 28.76 7.49 27.15
C LYS A 44 29.82 7.33 26.07
N SER A 45 31.08 7.07 26.43
CA SER A 45 32.21 6.93 25.51
C SER A 45 32.40 5.51 24.94
N ASN A 46 31.85 4.48 25.58
CA ASN A 46 32.00 3.05 25.23
C ASN A 46 30.66 2.29 25.32
N LEU A 47 29.51 2.97 25.28
CA LEU A 47 28.20 2.39 25.63
C LEU A 47 27.87 1.18 24.74
N GLY A 48 27.66 0.02 25.36
CA GLY A 48 27.30 -1.23 24.68
C GLY A 48 28.45 -1.99 24.01
N TRP A 49 29.67 -1.46 24.03
CA TRP A 49 30.83 -2.06 23.35
C TRP A 49 31.64 -2.94 24.30
N THR A 50 32.18 -4.04 23.76
CA THR A 50 33.09 -4.96 24.48
C THR A 50 34.57 -4.59 24.26
N PRO A 51 35.51 -5.12 25.07
CA PRO A 51 36.95 -4.90 24.84
C PRO A 51 37.40 -5.27 23.41
N LEU A 52 36.84 -6.37 22.87
CA LEU A 52 37.14 -6.84 21.52
C LEU A 52 36.62 -5.88 20.43
N HIS A 53 35.43 -5.28 20.61
CA HIS A 53 34.93 -4.23 19.70
C HIS A 53 35.83 -3.00 19.69
N LEU A 54 36.28 -2.55 20.87
CA LEU A 54 37.14 -1.37 21.01
C LEU A 54 38.50 -1.63 20.36
N ALA A 55 39.14 -2.76 20.65
CA ALA A 55 40.41 -3.15 20.05
C ALA A 55 40.32 -3.26 18.51
N CYS A 56 39.24 -3.85 17.98
CA CYS A 56 39.01 -3.95 16.54
C CYS A 56 38.79 -2.60 15.85
N TYR A 57 38.02 -1.70 16.46
CA TYR A 57 37.74 -0.36 15.91
C TYR A 57 38.98 0.55 15.91
N PHE A 58 39.76 0.55 17.00
CA PHE A 58 40.95 1.40 17.07
C PHE A 58 42.18 0.81 16.35
N GLY A 59 42.18 -0.49 16.02
CA GLY A 59 43.21 -1.14 15.20
C GLY A 59 44.27 -1.92 15.99
N HIS A 60 44.00 -2.26 17.25
CA HIS A 60 45.00 -2.77 18.20
C HIS A 60 45.23 -4.29 18.07
N ARG A 61 45.94 -4.71 17.01
CA ARG A 61 46.17 -6.14 16.68
C ARG A 61 46.63 -7.01 17.86
N GLN A 62 47.58 -6.55 18.66
CA GLN A 62 48.10 -7.35 19.77
C GLN A 62 47.03 -7.59 20.85
N VAL A 63 46.24 -6.56 21.18
CA VAL A 63 45.11 -6.65 22.11
C VAL A 63 44.04 -7.62 21.57
N VAL A 64 43.69 -7.51 20.28
CA VAL A 64 42.72 -8.44 19.65
C VAL A 64 43.22 -9.88 19.75
N GLN A 65 44.49 -10.14 19.47
CA GLN A 65 45.07 -11.49 19.55
C GLN A 65 45.07 -12.04 20.98
N ASP A 66 45.42 -11.22 21.98
CA ASP A 66 45.52 -11.68 23.36
C ASP A 66 44.12 -11.85 23.99
N LEU A 67 43.12 -11.04 23.61
CA LEU A 67 41.70 -11.26 23.97
C LEU A 67 41.13 -12.56 23.36
N LEU A 68 41.39 -12.83 22.07
CA LEU A 68 40.90 -14.05 21.41
C LEU A 68 41.52 -15.32 22.01
N LYS A 69 42.82 -15.30 22.35
CA LYS A 69 43.49 -16.41 23.07
C LYS A 69 42.87 -16.67 24.45
N ALA A 70 42.47 -15.61 25.16
CA ALA A 70 41.81 -15.70 26.45
C ALA A 70 40.31 -16.06 26.36
N GLY A 71 39.80 -16.43 25.17
CA GLY A 71 38.44 -16.92 24.97
C GLY A 71 37.37 -15.82 24.82
N ALA A 72 37.73 -14.60 24.43
CA ALA A 72 36.75 -13.57 24.09
C ALA A 72 35.84 -14.03 22.94
N GLU A 73 34.54 -13.75 23.04
CA GLU A 73 33.55 -14.25 22.09
C GLU A 73 33.62 -13.49 20.77
N VAL A 74 34.11 -14.16 19.72
CA VAL A 74 34.39 -13.55 18.40
C VAL A 74 33.16 -12.96 17.71
N ASN A 75 31.96 -13.47 18.02
CA ASN A 75 30.68 -13.07 17.43
C ASN A 75 29.77 -12.30 18.41
N VAL A 76 30.30 -11.82 19.54
CA VAL A 76 29.52 -11.06 20.54
C VAL A 76 28.89 -9.80 19.92
N LEU A 77 27.63 -9.51 20.26
CA LEU A 77 26.89 -8.37 19.71
C LEU A 77 26.98 -7.13 20.61
N ASN A 78 27.40 -5.98 20.06
CA ASN A 78 27.24 -4.69 20.74
C ASN A 78 25.76 -4.25 20.78
N ASP A 79 25.45 -3.13 21.42
CA ASP A 79 24.06 -2.63 21.54
C ASP A 79 23.47 -2.09 20.22
N MET A 80 24.27 -2.01 19.15
CA MET A 80 23.84 -1.74 17.77
C MET A 80 23.75 -3.02 16.92
N GLY A 81 23.94 -4.19 17.53
CA GLY A 81 23.96 -5.49 16.86
C GLY A 81 25.22 -5.82 16.05
N ASP A 82 26.27 -4.99 16.07
CA ASP A 82 27.52 -5.31 15.37
C ASP A 82 28.27 -6.43 16.09
N THR A 83 29.04 -7.21 15.32
CA THR A 83 30.15 -8.04 15.83
C THR A 83 31.49 -7.29 15.75
N PRO A 84 32.55 -7.77 16.43
CA PRO A 84 33.92 -7.27 16.23
C PRO A 84 34.38 -7.28 14.77
N LEU A 85 33.91 -8.24 13.96
CA LEU A 85 34.20 -8.33 12.53
C LEU A 85 33.61 -7.14 11.74
N HIS A 86 32.38 -6.72 12.05
CA HIS A 86 31.79 -5.52 11.46
C HIS A 86 32.64 -4.27 11.75
N ARG A 87 33.15 -4.13 12.98
CA ARG A 87 33.96 -2.97 13.37
C ARG A 87 35.36 -2.99 12.77
N ALA A 88 36.00 -4.15 12.63
CA ALA A 88 37.26 -4.30 11.88
C ALA A 88 37.07 -4.00 10.37
N ALA A 89 35.98 -4.48 9.78
CA ALA A 89 35.67 -4.29 8.36
C ALA A 89 35.28 -2.83 8.04
N PHE A 90 34.44 -2.20 8.86
CA PHE A 90 34.06 -0.78 8.74
C PHE A 90 35.26 0.16 8.81
N THR A 91 36.26 -0.14 9.64
CA THR A 91 37.47 0.68 9.83
C THR A 91 38.61 0.34 8.87
N GLY A 92 38.41 -0.56 7.91
CA GLY A 92 39.43 -0.89 6.90
C GLY A 92 40.62 -1.71 7.45
N ARG A 93 40.46 -2.41 8.58
CA ARG A 93 41.57 -3.09 9.28
C ARG A 93 41.75 -4.54 8.79
N LYS A 94 42.29 -4.70 7.58
CA LYS A 94 42.49 -6.00 6.89
C LYS A 94 43.17 -7.06 7.76
N GLU A 95 44.20 -6.70 8.52
CA GLU A 95 44.94 -7.60 9.41
C GLU A 95 44.07 -8.16 10.55
N LEU A 96 43.09 -7.38 11.00
CA LEU A 96 42.15 -7.80 12.05
C LEU A 96 41.01 -8.62 11.47
N VAL A 97 40.54 -8.29 10.26
CA VAL A 97 39.58 -9.13 9.53
C VAL A 97 40.15 -10.53 9.32
N MET A 98 41.40 -10.67 8.84
CA MET A 98 42.06 -11.98 8.72
C MET A 98 42.15 -12.70 10.07
N LEU A 99 42.63 -12.02 11.11
CA LEU A 99 42.79 -12.61 12.45
C LEU A 99 41.45 -13.09 13.05
N LEU A 100 40.35 -12.37 12.83
CA LEU A 100 39.01 -12.77 13.28
C LEU A 100 38.48 -13.96 12.48
N LEU A 101 38.69 -13.99 11.15
CA LEU A 101 38.31 -15.11 10.29
C LEU A 101 39.10 -16.39 10.62
N GLU A 102 40.38 -16.27 10.97
CA GLU A 102 41.21 -17.37 11.51
C GLU A 102 40.64 -17.97 12.81
N HIS A 103 39.89 -17.17 13.59
CA HIS A 103 39.22 -17.59 14.83
C HIS A 103 37.71 -17.86 14.62
N ASN A 104 37.30 -18.24 13.40
CA ASN A 104 35.93 -18.60 13.03
C ASN A 104 34.89 -17.49 13.27
N ALA A 105 35.24 -16.22 13.05
CA ALA A 105 34.25 -15.14 12.98
C ALA A 105 33.20 -15.42 11.91
N ASP A 106 31.92 -15.29 12.28
CA ASP A 106 30.80 -15.54 11.39
C ASP A 106 30.55 -14.32 10.49
N THR A 107 30.73 -14.52 9.19
CA THR A 107 30.51 -13.49 8.16
C THR A 107 29.03 -13.22 7.87
N THR A 108 28.14 -14.13 8.29
CA THR A 108 26.70 -14.10 7.97
C THR A 108 25.85 -13.39 9.02
N VAL A 109 26.44 -12.96 10.14
CA VAL A 109 25.74 -12.19 11.16
C VAL A 109 25.33 -10.83 10.59
N VAL A 110 24.06 -10.46 10.82
CA VAL A 110 23.46 -9.19 10.41
C VAL A 110 23.34 -8.27 11.63
N ASN A 111 23.80 -7.02 11.52
CA ASN A 111 23.71 -6.05 12.60
C ASN A 111 22.33 -5.37 12.69
N GLY A 112 22.13 -4.48 13.68
CA GLY A 112 20.87 -3.78 13.91
C GLY A 112 20.44 -2.82 12.79
N ASN A 113 21.30 -2.57 11.80
CA ASN A 113 20.99 -1.80 10.59
C ASN A 113 20.63 -2.71 9.39
N GLY A 114 20.58 -4.04 9.57
CA GLY A 114 20.33 -4.98 8.48
C GLY A 114 21.55 -5.27 7.60
N GLN A 115 22.77 -5.02 8.08
CA GLN A 115 24.01 -5.14 7.29
C GLN A 115 24.93 -6.26 7.81
N THR A 116 25.63 -6.94 6.91
CA THR A 116 26.70 -7.91 7.22
C THR A 116 28.10 -7.27 7.17
N ALA A 117 29.12 -8.00 7.62
CA ALA A 117 30.50 -7.48 7.70
C ALA A 117 31.09 -7.01 6.35
N LYS A 118 30.65 -7.58 5.21
CA LYS A 118 31.11 -7.18 3.86
C LYS A 118 30.42 -5.91 3.33
N GLU A 119 29.28 -5.55 3.90
CA GLU A 119 28.44 -4.42 3.47
C GLU A 119 28.83 -3.15 4.23
N VAL A 120 29.26 -3.28 5.48
CA VAL A 120 29.79 -2.15 6.27
C VAL A 120 31.19 -1.70 5.83
N THR A 121 31.92 -2.50 5.03
CA THR A 121 33.27 -2.12 4.57
C THR A 121 33.26 -1.33 3.26
N HIS A 122 34.04 -0.26 3.24
CA HIS A 122 34.34 0.55 2.06
C HIS A 122 35.63 0.09 1.36
N ASP A 123 36.39 -0.83 1.97
CA ASP A 123 37.62 -1.36 1.41
C ASP A 123 37.33 -2.53 0.46
N LYS A 124 37.78 -2.39 -0.79
CA LYS A 124 37.55 -3.37 -1.86
C LYS A 124 38.28 -4.70 -1.61
N GLU A 125 39.45 -4.69 -0.99
CA GLU A 125 40.19 -5.93 -0.68
C GLU A 125 39.51 -6.71 0.45
N ILE A 126 39.03 -6.00 1.49
CA ILE A 126 38.29 -6.62 2.59
C ILE A 126 36.96 -7.19 2.10
N ARG A 127 36.23 -6.46 1.24
CA ARG A 127 34.99 -6.97 0.63
C ARG A 127 35.24 -8.24 -0.18
N ASN A 128 36.24 -8.22 -1.08
CA ASN A 128 36.62 -9.39 -1.88
C ASN A 128 37.04 -10.60 -1.00
N MET A 129 37.72 -10.35 0.12
CA MET A 129 38.13 -11.38 1.07
C MET A 129 36.92 -12.04 1.74
N LEU A 130 35.96 -11.25 2.23
CA LEU A 130 34.74 -11.75 2.87
C LEU A 130 33.86 -12.51 1.86
N GLU A 131 33.67 -11.99 0.64
CA GLU A 131 33.00 -12.71 -0.45
C GLU A 131 33.69 -14.04 -0.81
N ALA A 132 35.02 -14.10 -0.77
CA ALA A 132 35.75 -15.33 -1.04
C ALA A 132 35.56 -16.38 0.07
N VAL A 133 35.49 -15.95 1.34
CA VAL A 133 35.18 -16.83 2.49
C VAL A 133 33.75 -17.36 2.39
N GLU A 134 32.77 -16.50 2.12
CA GLU A 134 31.37 -16.89 1.93
C GLU A 134 31.21 -17.91 0.80
N ARG A 135 31.79 -17.64 -0.39
CA ARG A 135 31.77 -18.57 -1.53
C ARG A 135 32.45 -19.90 -1.20
N THR A 136 33.51 -19.88 -0.39
CA THR A 136 34.21 -21.11 0.04
C THR A 136 33.36 -21.90 1.03
N GLN A 137 32.65 -21.23 1.95
CA GLN A 137 31.76 -21.88 2.91
C GLN A 137 30.51 -22.46 2.23
N GLN A 138 29.93 -21.73 1.28
CA GLN A 138 28.80 -22.19 0.47
C GLN A 138 29.16 -23.45 -0.34
N ARG A 139 30.30 -23.43 -1.05
CA ARG A 139 30.80 -24.61 -1.79
C ARG A 139 31.00 -25.83 -0.91
N LYS A 140 31.51 -25.67 0.32
CA LYS A 140 31.63 -26.78 1.28
C LYS A 140 30.26 -27.35 1.67
N LEU A 141 29.24 -26.51 1.83
CA LEU A 141 27.87 -26.97 2.13
C LEU A 141 27.24 -27.70 0.93
N GLU A 142 27.49 -27.24 -0.30
CA GLU A 142 27.06 -27.88 -1.54
C GLU A 142 27.76 -29.22 -1.78
N GLU A 143 29.09 -29.29 -1.55
CA GLU A 143 29.85 -30.56 -1.56
C GLU A 143 29.33 -31.56 -0.52
N LEU A 144 28.99 -31.09 0.69
CA LEU A 144 28.37 -31.91 1.73
C LEU A 144 26.95 -32.36 1.32
N LEU A 145 26.15 -31.52 0.67
CA LEU A 145 24.81 -31.89 0.18
C LEU A 145 24.90 -32.96 -0.92
N LEU A 146 25.79 -32.75 -1.91
CA LEU A 146 26.08 -33.72 -2.97
C LEU A 146 26.56 -35.05 -2.38
N ALA A 147 27.47 -35.02 -1.40
CA ALA A 147 27.96 -36.22 -0.71
C ALA A 147 26.90 -36.88 0.18
N ALA A 148 25.98 -36.13 0.78
CA ALA A 148 24.88 -36.69 1.58
C ALA A 148 23.83 -37.36 0.68
N ALA A 149 23.49 -36.74 -0.46
CA ALA A 149 22.60 -37.32 -1.46
C ALA A 149 23.19 -38.57 -2.13
N ARG A 150 24.48 -38.53 -2.47
CA ARG A 150 25.22 -39.64 -3.11
C ARG A 150 25.42 -40.85 -2.19
N GLU A 151 25.58 -40.65 -0.89
CA GLU A 151 25.75 -41.75 0.09
C GLU A 151 24.46 -42.06 0.87
N GLY A 152 23.30 -41.53 0.46
CA GLY A 152 21.99 -41.84 1.05
C GLY A 152 21.76 -41.31 2.49
N ARG A 153 22.60 -40.37 2.96
CA ARG A 153 22.64 -39.87 4.34
C ARG A 153 21.50 -38.88 4.62
N THR A 154 20.29 -39.42 4.69
CA THR A 154 19.00 -38.69 4.76
C THR A 154 18.93 -37.71 5.95
N ALA A 155 19.51 -38.07 7.10
CA ALA A 155 19.54 -37.20 8.29
C ALA A 155 20.45 -35.98 8.09
N GLU A 156 21.65 -36.16 7.56
CA GLU A 156 22.58 -35.06 7.23
C GLU A 156 22.00 -34.16 6.14
N LEU A 157 21.45 -34.75 5.08
CA LEU A 157 20.77 -34.03 3.99
C LEU A 157 19.60 -33.19 4.50
N THR A 158 18.79 -33.74 5.42
CA THR A 158 17.70 -32.99 6.07
C THR A 158 18.23 -31.87 6.96
N ALA A 159 19.32 -32.10 7.69
CA ALA A 159 19.95 -31.09 8.54
C ALA A 159 20.59 -29.95 7.71
N LEU A 160 21.10 -30.23 6.50
CA LEU A 160 21.63 -29.24 5.57
C LEU A 160 20.52 -28.39 4.92
N LEU A 161 19.44 -29.02 4.47
CA LEU A 161 18.32 -28.33 3.79
C LEU A 161 17.42 -27.53 4.76
N ASN A 162 17.41 -27.87 6.05
CA ASN A 162 16.66 -27.14 7.08
C ASN A 162 17.49 -26.00 7.74
N ARG A 163 18.64 -25.60 7.17
CA ARG A 163 19.45 -24.48 7.69
C ARG A 163 18.78 -23.14 7.38
N PRO A 164 18.99 -22.08 8.18
CA PRO A 164 18.48 -20.74 7.88
C PRO A 164 19.05 -20.16 6.58
N ASN A 165 20.24 -20.60 6.16
CA ASN A 165 20.78 -20.42 4.82
C ASN A 165 21.21 -21.81 4.30
N PRO A 166 20.36 -22.49 3.49
CA PRO A 166 20.65 -23.83 2.98
C PRO A 166 21.55 -23.77 1.72
N PRO A 167 22.35 -24.82 1.46
CA PRO A 167 23.04 -24.96 0.18
C PRO A 167 22.05 -25.07 -0.98
N ASP A 168 22.44 -24.63 -2.17
CA ASP A 168 21.60 -24.76 -3.38
C ASP A 168 21.25 -26.23 -3.62
N VAL A 169 19.96 -26.54 -3.60
CA VAL A 169 19.43 -27.89 -3.80
C VAL A 169 19.70 -28.43 -5.22
N ASN A 170 19.92 -27.52 -6.18
CA ASN A 170 20.23 -27.79 -7.57
C ASN A 170 21.72 -27.57 -7.92
N CYS A 171 22.60 -27.39 -6.91
CA CYS A 171 24.04 -27.34 -7.11
C CYS A 171 24.54 -28.55 -7.92
N SER A 172 25.66 -28.42 -8.63
CA SER A 172 26.14 -29.47 -9.53
C SER A 172 27.60 -29.84 -9.30
N ASP A 173 27.92 -31.13 -9.44
CA ASP A 173 29.30 -31.61 -9.41
C ASP A 173 30.04 -31.30 -10.74
N GLN A 174 31.31 -31.72 -10.84
CA GLN A 174 32.14 -31.47 -12.01
C GLN A 174 31.57 -32.04 -13.33
N LEU A 175 30.67 -33.01 -13.27
CA LEU A 175 29.98 -33.63 -14.40
C LEU A 175 28.59 -33.01 -14.66
N GLY A 176 28.17 -32.02 -13.87
CA GLY A 176 26.85 -31.42 -13.93
C GLY A 176 25.76 -32.21 -13.21
N ASN A 177 26.10 -33.23 -12.42
CA ASN A 177 25.09 -33.99 -11.68
C ASN A 177 24.65 -33.21 -10.43
N THR A 178 23.35 -33.03 -10.26
CA THR A 178 22.77 -32.45 -9.04
C THR A 178 22.68 -33.48 -7.90
N PRO A 179 22.40 -33.07 -6.64
CA PRO A 179 22.04 -34.00 -5.56
C PRO A 179 20.94 -34.98 -5.98
N LEU A 180 19.96 -34.54 -6.78
CA LEU A 180 18.87 -35.39 -7.25
C LEU A 180 19.35 -36.43 -8.28
N HIS A 181 20.26 -36.07 -9.20
CA HIS A 181 20.93 -37.04 -10.08
C HIS A 181 21.69 -38.10 -9.26
N CYS A 182 22.43 -37.67 -8.23
CA CYS A 182 23.19 -38.57 -7.36
C CYS A 182 22.27 -39.54 -6.59
N ALA A 183 21.15 -39.06 -6.05
CA ALA A 183 20.17 -39.87 -5.34
C ALA A 183 19.43 -40.83 -6.29
N ALA A 184 19.04 -40.37 -7.48
CA ALA A 184 18.37 -41.16 -8.51
C ALA A 184 19.24 -42.32 -9.01
N TYR A 185 20.50 -42.03 -9.35
CA TYR A 185 21.47 -43.00 -9.85
C TYR A 185 21.73 -44.16 -8.87
N ARG A 186 21.65 -43.89 -7.56
CA ARG A 186 21.88 -44.88 -6.49
C ARG A 186 20.60 -45.37 -5.80
N ALA A 187 19.43 -45.09 -6.36
CA ALA A 187 18.13 -45.48 -5.82
C ALA A 187 17.86 -45.01 -4.36
N HIS A 188 18.46 -43.90 -3.91
CA HIS A 188 18.27 -43.35 -2.56
C HIS A 188 16.91 -42.63 -2.42
N LYS A 189 15.83 -43.42 -2.39
CA LYS A 189 14.41 -42.98 -2.40
C LYS A 189 14.11 -41.84 -1.42
N GLN A 190 14.55 -41.96 -0.16
CA GLN A 190 14.27 -40.95 0.87
C GLN A 190 15.05 -39.64 0.65
N CYS A 191 16.29 -39.70 0.17
CA CYS A 191 17.02 -38.50 -0.25
C CYS A 191 16.35 -37.83 -1.46
N ALA A 192 15.94 -38.60 -2.48
CA ALA A 192 15.25 -38.05 -3.65
C ALA A 192 13.91 -37.38 -3.27
N LEU A 193 13.09 -38.03 -2.44
CA LEU A 193 11.85 -37.44 -1.91
C LEU A 193 12.10 -36.15 -1.12
N LYS A 194 13.14 -36.13 -0.26
CA LYS A 194 13.46 -34.93 0.54
C LYS A 194 14.01 -33.78 -0.32
N LEU A 195 14.81 -34.09 -1.36
CA LEU A 195 15.31 -33.11 -2.33
C LEU A 195 14.16 -32.52 -3.16
N LEU A 196 13.26 -33.34 -3.70
CA LEU A 196 12.07 -32.90 -4.43
C LEU A 196 11.16 -32.01 -3.55
N LYS A 197 10.90 -32.43 -2.31
CA LYS A 197 10.18 -31.62 -1.30
C LYS A 197 10.89 -30.30 -0.93
N SER A 198 12.17 -30.16 -1.25
CA SER A 198 12.98 -28.96 -1.03
C SER A 198 13.27 -28.20 -2.33
N GLY A 199 12.54 -28.46 -3.43
CA GLY A 199 12.64 -27.70 -4.67
C GLY A 199 13.71 -28.16 -5.66
N ALA A 200 14.21 -29.40 -5.54
CA ALA A 200 15.10 -29.97 -6.56
C ALA A 200 14.35 -30.19 -7.88
N ASP A 201 14.89 -29.70 -8.99
CA ASP A 201 14.27 -29.84 -10.31
C ASP A 201 14.58 -31.22 -10.94
N PRO A 202 13.58 -32.08 -11.20
CA PRO A 202 13.77 -33.38 -11.85
C PRO A 202 14.03 -33.29 -13.36
N ASN A 203 13.99 -32.10 -13.97
CA ASN A 203 14.19 -31.88 -15.40
C ASN A 203 15.57 -31.33 -15.79
N LEU A 204 16.37 -30.86 -14.82
CA LEU A 204 17.74 -30.43 -15.06
C LEU A 204 18.55 -31.54 -15.71
N LYS A 205 19.41 -31.16 -16.65
CA LYS A 205 20.30 -32.07 -17.37
C LYS A 205 21.74 -31.91 -16.89
N ASN A 206 22.44 -33.02 -16.73
CA ASN A 206 23.90 -33.02 -16.55
C ASN A 206 24.62 -32.72 -17.88
N LYS A 207 25.96 -32.70 -17.87
CA LYS A 207 26.77 -32.42 -19.08
C LYS A 207 26.67 -33.47 -20.20
N ASN A 208 25.98 -34.59 -19.96
CA ASN A 208 25.72 -35.64 -20.93
C ASN A 208 24.27 -35.59 -21.46
N ASP A 209 23.55 -34.47 -21.25
CA ASP A 209 22.13 -34.29 -21.59
C ASP A 209 21.13 -35.18 -20.83
N GLN A 210 21.57 -35.87 -19.77
CA GLN A 210 20.77 -36.83 -19.00
C GLN A 210 20.06 -36.14 -17.83
N LYS A 211 18.78 -36.46 -17.60
CA LYS A 211 18.00 -36.08 -16.41
C LYS A 211 18.22 -37.06 -15.24
N PRO A 212 17.83 -36.71 -13.99
CA PRO A 212 17.74 -37.66 -12.88
C PRO A 212 16.92 -38.91 -13.22
N LEU A 213 15.83 -38.76 -13.98
CA LEU A 213 14.99 -39.88 -14.41
C LEU A 213 15.73 -40.86 -15.34
N ASP A 214 16.60 -40.37 -16.22
CA ASP A 214 17.37 -41.19 -17.15
C ASP A 214 18.43 -42.03 -16.43
N LEU A 215 18.94 -41.50 -15.31
CA LEU A 215 19.88 -42.20 -14.41
C LEU A 215 19.18 -43.11 -13.38
N ALA A 216 17.86 -43.00 -13.22
CA ALA A 216 17.12 -43.62 -12.12
C ALA A 216 17.18 -45.16 -12.12
N GLN A 217 17.74 -45.73 -11.04
CA GLN A 217 17.79 -47.18 -10.86
C GLN A 217 16.57 -47.69 -10.04
N GLY A 218 15.88 -48.70 -10.59
CA GLY A 218 14.72 -49.34 -9.97
C GLY A 218 13.38 -48.67 -10.28
N ALA A 219 12.31 -49.47 -10.34
CA ALA A 219 10.96 -48.99 -10.65
C ALA A 219 10.45 -47.96 -9.64
N GLU A 220 10.70 -48.17 -8.34
CA GLU A 220 10.27 -47.22 -7.31
C GLU A 220 10.92 -45.83 -7.44
N MET A 221 12.21 -45.76 -7.79
CA MET A 221 12.88 -44.47 -8.00
C MET A 221 12.35 -43.77 -9.24
N LYS A 222 12.04 -44.51 -10.31
CA LYS A 222 11.36 -43.97 -11.49
C LYS A 222 9.98 -43.43 -11.14
N HIS A 223 9.17 -44.14 -10.34
CA HIS A 223 7.88 -43.62 -9.86
C HIS A 223 8.01 -42.34 -9.01
N VAL A 224 9.08 -42.21 -8.21
CA VAL A 224 9.34 -40.98 -7.44
C VAL A 224 9.72 -39.79 -8.34
N LEU A 225 10.40 -40.04 -9.47
CA LEU A 225 10.94 -38.99 -10.36
C LEU A 225 10.05 -38.64 -11.55
N VAL A 226 9.21 -39.56 -12.02
CA VAL A 226 8.15 -39.29 -13.03
C VAL A 226 7.04 -38.43 -12.43
N GLY A 227 6.93 -38.39 -11.10
CA GLY A 227 5.74 -37.94 -10.41
C GLY A 227 4.67 -39.00 -10.50
N ASN A 228 4.16 -39.46 -9.35
CA ASN A 228 3.00 -40.32 -9.35
C ASN A 228 2.04 -39.85 -8.28
N LYS A 229 0.77 -39.74 -8.69
CA LYS A 229 -0.41 -39.55 -7.85
C LYS A 229 -0.21 -40.27 -6.52
N ILE A 230 -0.24 -39.53 -5.41
CA ILE A 230 -0.43 -40.14 -4.10
C ILE A 230 -1.80 -40.80 -4.18
N VAL A 231 -1.86 -42.13 -4.15
CA VAL A 231 -3.13 -42.86 -4.17
C VAL A 231 -4.00 -42.32 -3.04
N HIS A 232 -5.13 -41.70 -3.39
CA HIS A 232 -6.03 -41.06 -2.43
C HIS A 232 -6.70 -42.10 -1.54
N LYS A 233 -5.97 -42.54 -0.52
CA LYS A 233 -6.52 -43.19 0.67
C LYS A 233 -7.43 -42.15 1.33
N ALA A 234 -8.75 -42.36 1.28
CA ALA A 234 -9.72 -41.45 1.85
C ALA A 234 -9.33 -41.09 3.30
N LEU A 235 -9.02 -39.82 3.55
CA LEU A 235 -8.45 -39.37 4.82
C LEU A 235 -9.47 -39.61 5.93
N LYS A 236 -9.14 -40.50 6.86
CA LYS A 236 -10.01 -40.78 8.00
C LYS A 236 -9.96 -39.61 8.97
N ARG A 237 -11.14 -39.08 9.32
CA ARG A 237 -11.30 -38.17 10.46
C ARG A 237 -10.70 -38.84 11.70
N TYR A 238 -9.74 -38.16 12.34
CA TYR A 238 -9.10 -38.63 13.56
C TYR A 238 -9.43 -37.67 14.70
N GLU A 239 -9.93 -38.18 15.82
CA GLU A 239 -10.33 -37.33 16.94
C GLU A 239 -10.07 -37.96 18.31
N GLY A 240 -9.89 -37.10 19.32
CA GLY A 240 -9.69 -37.55 20.69
C GLY A 240 -9.24 -36.45 21.65
N PRO A 241 -9.07 -36.80 22.95
CA PRO A 241 -8.72 -35.84 23.99
C PRO A 241 -7.21 -35.55 24.04
N LEU A 242 -6.81 -34.29 23.87
CA LEU A 242 -5.42 -33.83 24.02
C LEU A 242 -5.31 -32.66 24.99
N TRP A 243 -4.22 -32.64 25.78
CA TRP A 243 -3.85 -31.47 26.58
C TRP A 243 -3.13 -30.46 25.69
N LYS A 244 -3.66 -29.25 25.55
CA LYS A 244 -3.02 -28.13 24.83
C LYS A 244 -2.44 -27.13 25.82
N SER A 245 -1.22 -26.65 25.56
CA SER A 245 -0.61 -25.59 26.35
C SER A 245 -1.16 -24.21 25.96
N SER A 246 -1.39 -23.35 26.95
CA SER A 246 -1.73 -21.93 26.81
C SER A 246 -0.76 -21.07 27.61
N ARG A 247 -0.28 -19.97 27.01
CA ARG A 247 0.73 -19.06 27.61
C ARG A 247 0.26 -18.45 28.94
N PHE A 248 -1.04 -18.23 29.11
CA PHE A 248 -1.64 -17.56 30.27
C PHE A 248 -2.34 -18.49 31.26
N PHE A 249 -2.74 -19.70 30.83
CA PHE A 249 -3.61 -20.59 31.62
C PHE A 249 -3.08 -22.03 31.77
N GLY A 250 -1.83 -22.29 31.36
CA GLY A 250 -1.20 -23.60 31.45
C GLY A 250 -1.83 -24.65 30.55
N TRP A 251 -1.75 -25.91 30.96
CA TRP A 251 -2.28 -27.06 30.22
C TRP A 251 -3.78 -27.23 30.46
N ARG A 252 -4.57 -27.33 29.37
CA ARG A 252 -6.01 -27.64 29.43
C ARG A 252 -6.36 -28.75 28.46
N LEU A 253 -7.30 -29.61 28.85
CA LEU A 253 -7.80 -30.71 28.03
C LEU A 253 -8.83 -30.17 27.02
N PHE A 254 -8.70 -30.57 25.76
CA PHE A 254 -9.65 -30.28 24.68
C PHE A 254 -9.98 -31.55 23.90
N TRP A 255 -11.16 -31.59 23.30
CA TRP A 255 -11.46 -32.56 22.24
C TRP A 255 -10.90 -32.03 20.93
N VAL A 256 -9.96 -32.74 20.33
CA VAL A 256 -9.26 -32.35 19.10
C VAL A 256 -9.77 -33.20 17.95
N VAL A 257 -10.01 -32.57 16.80
CA VAL A 257 -10.47 -33.21 15.56
C VAL A 257 -9.53 -32.84 14.44
N LEU A 258 -9.13 -33.85 13.67
CA LEU A 258 -8.32 -33.78 12.47
C LEU A 258 -9.21 -34.17 11.28
N GLU A 259 -9.48 -33.22 10.38
CA GLU A 259 -10.35 -33.46 9.24
C GLU A 259 -9.90 -32.62 8.04
N HIS A 260 -9.77 -33.25 6.85
CA HIS A 260 -9.43 -32.57 5.58
C HIS A 260 -8.23 -31.60 5.67
N GLY A 261 -7.16 -31.96 6.40
CA GLY A 261 -5.99 -31.11 6.57
C GLY A 261 -6.13 -30.00 7.63
N VAL A 262 -7.24 -29.96 8.38
CA VAL A 262 -7.51 -28.97 9.42
C VAL A 262 -7.51 -29.61 10.82
N LEU A 263 -6.72 -29.04 11.71
CA LEU A 263 -6.67 -29.34 13.14
C LEU A 263 -7.59 -28.38 13.91
N SER A 264 -8.69 -28.87 14.48
CA SER A 264 -9.66 -28.08 15.27
C SER A 264 -9.73 -28.57 16.72
N TRP A 265 -10.01 -27.68 17.68
CA TRP A 265 -10.20 -28.07 19.09
C TRP A 265 -11.42 -27.43 19.77
N TYR A 266 -12.08 -28.21 20.61
CA TYR A 266 -13.37 -27.95 21.24
C TYR A 266 -13.31 -28.23 22.75
N ARG A 267 -14.23 -27.65 23.55
CA ARG A 267 -14.24 -27.89 25.00
C ARG A 267 -14.73 -29.29 25.36
N LYS A 268 -15.71 -29.82 24.62
CA LYS A 268 -16.30 -31.15 24.83
C LYS A 268 -16.52 -31.85 23.49
N GLN A 269 -16.65 -33.18 23.52
CA GLN A 269 -16.94 -33.98 22.34
C GLN A 269 -18.26 -33.62 21.63
N PRO A 270 -19.40 -33.35 22.32
CA PRO A 270 -20.64 -32.96 21.63
C PRO A 270 -20.52 -31.67 20.83
N ASP A 271 -19.72 -30.71 21.31
CA ASP A 271 -19.42 -29.45 20.62
C ASP A 271 -18.74 -29.71 19.26
N ALA A 272 -17.87 -30.73 19.20
CA ALA A 272 -17.12 -31.14 18.01
C ALA A 272 -17.95 -31.95 17.00
N VAL A 273 -18.99 -32.65 17.47
CA VAL A 273 -19.94 -33.39 16.60
C VAL A 273 -20.88 -32.41 15.88
N HIS A 274 -21.34 -31.36 16.56
CA HIS A 274 -22.25 -30.36 16.00
C HIS A 274 -21.52 -29.13 15.42
N ASN A 275 -20.17 -29.11 15.48
CA ASN A 275 -19.32 -27.99 15.05
C ASN A 275 -19.66 -26.64 15.73
N THR A 276 -20.25 -26.67 16.93
CA THR A 276 -20.63 -25.51 17.72
C THR A 276 -19.53 -25.12 18.71
N TYR A 277 -19.37 -23.82 19.02
CA TYR A 277 -18.44 -23.33 20.06
C TYR A 277 -16.96 -23.75 19.91
N ARG A 278 -16.47 -23.89 18.66
CA ARG A 278 -15.05 -24.15 18.34
C ARG A 278 -14.13 -23.17 19.08
N GLN A 279 -13.09 -23.68 19.74
CA GLN A 279 -12.15 -22.86 20.54
C GLN A 279 -10.89 -22.46 19.76
N GLY A 280 -10.74 -22.97 18.53
CA GLY A 280 -9.69 -22.61 17.59
C GLY A 280 -9.47 -23.72 16.56
N CYS A 281 -8.81 -23.36 15.45
CA CYS A 281 -8.39 -24.29 14.41
C CYS A 281 -7.14 -23.79 13.68
N LYS A 282 -6.42 -24.69 13.01
CA LYS A 282 -5.27 -24.43 12.15
C LYS A 282 -5.28 -25.35 10.93
N HIS A 283 -4.91 -24.81 9.77
CA HIS A 283 -4.55 -25.61 8.60
C HIS A 283 -3.17 -26.22 8.82
N LEU A 284 -2.99 -27.45 8.35
CA LEU A 284 -1.74 -28.20 8.50
C LEU A 284 -0.83 -28.11 7.27
N THR A 285 -1.12 -27.25 6.31
CA THR A 285 -0.24 -26.93 5.18
C THR A 285 1.19 -26.66 5.68
N GLN A 286 2.14 -27.45 5.18
CA GLN A 286 3.56 -27.45 5.56
C GLN A 286 3.83 -27.58 7.08
N ALA A 287 2.89 -28.10 7.87
CA ALA A 287 3.07 -28.22 9.31
C ALA A 287 4.11 -29.30 9.67
N VAL A 288 5.06 -28.92 10.53
CA VAL A 288 6.16 -29.77 10.99
C VAL A 288 5.90 -30.22 12.43
N CYS A 289 5.76 -31.52 12.62
CA CYS A 289 5.75 -32.11 13.96
C CYS A 289 7.17 -32.27 14.50
N THR A 290 7.37 -31.89 15.77
CA THR A 290 8.61 -32.14 16.51
C THR A 290 8.32 -32.79 17.85
N VAL A 291 9.20 -33.68 18.28
CA VAL A 291 9.04 -34.49 19.49
C VAL A 291 10.30 -34.32 20.34
N LYS A 292 10.15 -34.17 21.66
CA LYS A 292 11.29 -34.20 22.58
C LYS A 292 11.60 -35.64 22.95
N SER A 293 12.83 -36.07 22.72
CA SER A 293 13.32 -37.42 23.01
C SER A 293 13.23 -37.83 24.49
N THR A 294 13.03 -36.88 25.40
CA THR A 294 12.90 -37.09 26.85
C THR A 294 11.46 -37.18 27.37
N ASP A 295 10.42 -36.94 26.55
CA ASP A 295 9.01 -36.99 26.98
C ASP A 295 8.17 -37.79 25.99
N SER A 296 7.76 -38.99 26.39
CA SER A 296 6.97 -39.93 25.58
C SER A 296 5.54 -39.48 25.30
N CYS A 297 5.05 -38.41 25.94
CA CYS A 297 3.67 -37.94 25.82
C CYS A 297 3.53 -36.59 25.11
N LEU A 298 4.63 -35.84 24.93
CA LEU A 298 4.64 -34.45 24.45
C LEU A 298 5.11 -34.35 23.00
N PHE A 299 4.38 -33.56 22.20
CA PHE A 299 4.76 -33.18 20.84
C PHE A 299 4.38 -31.71 20.55
N PHE A 300 4.99 -31.15 19.52
CA PHE A 300 4.78 -29.77 19.08
C PHE A 300 4.48 -29.77 17.59
N ILE A 301 3.46 -29.02 17.18
CA ILE A 301 3.14 -28.78 15.78
C ILE A 301 3.58 -27.34 15.49
N LYS A 302 4.54 -27.15 14.58
CA LYS A 302 4.87 -25.85 14.00
C LYS A 302 4.09 -25.71 12.70
N CYS A 303 3.18 -24.74 12.62
CA CYS A 303 2.41 -24.45 11.40
C CYS A 303 3.21 -23.53 10.47
N PHE A 304 2.77 -23.34 9.22
CA PHE A 304 3.47 -22.50 8.23
C PHE A 304 3.60 -21.02 8.66
N ASP A 305 2.68 -20.52 9.48
CA ASP A 305 2.66 -19.16 10.04
C ASP A 305 3.58 -18.99 11.26
N ASP A 306 4.61 -19.83 11.36
CA ASP A 306 5.51 -20.00 12.51
C ASP A 306 4.83 -20.31 13.87
N THR A 307 3.50 -20.47 13.92
CA THR A 307 2.82 -20.74 15.20
C THR A 307 3.10 -22.15 15.71
N VAL A 308 3.70 -22.22 16.89
CA VAL A 308 3.97 -23.49 17.59
C VAL A 308 2.84 -23.81 18.56
N HIS A 309 2.28 -25.01 18.43
CA HIS A 309 1.25 -25.55 19.31
C HIS A 309 1.74 -26.81 20.02
N SER A 310 1.90 -26.72 21.34
CA SER A 310 2.32 -27.83 22.19
C SER A 310 1.11 -28.67 22.64
N PHE A 311 1.15 -29.96 22.34
CA PHE A 311 0.13 -30.94 22.69
C PHE A 311 0.72 -32.09 23.51
N ARG A 312 -0.03 -32.58 24.49
CA ARG A 312 0.34 -33.74 25.30
C ARG A 312 -0.80 -34.75 25.36
N VAL A 313 -0.49 -36.01 25.06
CA VAL A 313 -1.41 -37.15 25.15
C VAL A 313 -1.67 -37.47 26.63
N PRO A 314 -2.90 -37.88 27.04
CA PRO A 314 -3.18 -38.28 28.41
C PRO A 314 -2.27 -39.44 28.88
N LYS A 315 -1.75 -39.35 30.12
CA LYS A 315 -0.75 -40.31 30.65
C LYS A 315 -1.23 -41.76 30.78
N ASN A 316 -2.53 -42.02 30.70
CA ASN A 316 -3.12 -43.36 30.78
C ASN A 316 -3.25 -44.02 29.39
N SER A 317 -2.86 -43.32 28.33
CA SER A 317 -2.90 -43.80 26.94
C SER A 317 -1.63 -44.60 26.62
N LEU A 318 -1.74 -45.63 25.78
CA LEU A 318 -0.59 -46.38 25.28
C LEU A 318 0.36 -45.44 24.51
N GLN A 319 1.66 -45.72 24.56
CA GLN A 319 2.70 -44.93 23.87
C GLN A 319 2.41 -44.78 22.36
N GLN A 320 1.83 -45.83 21.78
CA GLN A 320 1.21 -45.90 20.45
C GLN A 320 0.33 -44.69 20.11
N THR A 321 -0.52 -44.23 21.05
CA THR A 321 -1.48 -43.13 20.84
C THR A 321 -0.82 -41.83 20.40
N ARG A 322 0.43 -41.55 20.84
CA ARG A 322 1.17 -40.36 20.37
C ARG A 322 1.65 -40.56 18.93
N GLU A 323 2.09 -41.76 18.60
CA GLU A 323 2.57 -42.11 17.26
C GLU A 323 1.40 -42.10 16.27
N ASP A 324 0.24 -42.62 16.64
CA ASP A 324 -1.01 -42.53 15.86
C ASP A 324 -1.43 -41.06 15.59
N TRP A 325 -1.33 -40.17 16.59
CA TRP A 325 -1.57 -38.73 16.40
C TRP A 325 -0.54 -38.09 15.46
N LEU A 326 0.74 -38.46 15.56
CA LEU A 326 1.80 -37.92 14.71
C LEU A 326 1.64 -38.39 13.26
N GLU A 327 1.34 -39.67 13.05
CA GLU A 327 1.05 -40.24 11.73
C GLU A 327 -0.18 -39.57 11.10
N ALA A 328 -1.28 -39.43 11.85
CA ALA A 328 -2.48 -38.74 11.36
C ALA A 328 -2.21 -37.26 11.02
N ILE A 329 -1.43 -36.54 11.84
CA ILE A 329 -1.04 -35.15 11.56
C ILE A 329 -0.10 -35.06 10.36
N GLU A 330 0.79 -36.03 10.15
CA GLU A 330 1.66 -36.08 8.97
C GLU A 330 0.87 -36.43 7.68
N GLU A 331 -0.08 -37.39 7.73
CA GLU A 331 -1.01 -37.68 6.62
C GLU A 331 -1.86 -36.44 6.27
N HIS A 332 -2.43 -35.75 7.27
CA HIS A 332 -3.26 -34.55 7.05
C HIS A 332 -2.43 -33.31 6.65
N SER A 333 -1.19 -33.18 7.13
CA SER A 333 -0.23 -32.16 6.68
C SER A 333 0.17 -32.40 5.23
N ALA A 334 0.48 -33.65 4.86
CA ALA A 334 0.79 -34.03 3.49
C ALA A 334 -0.39 -33.79 2.54
N TYR A 335 -1.62 -34.16 2.95
CA TYR A 335 -2.85 -33.84 2.21
C TYR A 335 -3.02 -32.33 2.04
N SER A 336 -3.01 -31.56 3.13
CA SER A 336 -3.19 -30.10 3.09
C SER A 336 -2.10 -29.40 2.26
N THR A 337 -0.88 -29.92 2.27
CA THR A 337 0.24 -29.41 1.46
C THR A 337 0.08 -29.77 -0.01
N HIS A 338 -0.30 -31.01 -0.34
CA HIS A 338 -0.51 -31.47 -1.72
C HIS A 338 -1.55 -30.59 -2.43
N TYR A 339 -2.73 -30.44 -1.82
CA TYR A 339 -3.82 -29.63 -2.39
C TYR A 339 -3.54 -28.11 -2.40
N CYS A 340 -2.66 -27.59 -1.54
CA CYS A 340 -2.18 -26.20 -1.64
C CYS A 340 -0.99 -26.01 -2.60
N SER A 341 -0.43 -27.09 -3.17
CA SER A 341 0.78 -27.03 -4.01
C SER A 341 0.54 -27.27 -5.51
N GLN A 342 -0.68 -27.64 -5.90
CA GLN A 342 -1.07 -27.81 -7.31
C GLN A 342 -1.79 -26.54 -7.81
N ASP A 343 -1.02 -25.55 -8.26
CA ASP A 343 -1.50 -24.58 -9.24
C ASP A 343 -1.21 -25.12 -10.65
N GLN A 344 -2.25 -25.23 -11.49
CA GLN A 344 -2.22 -25.54 -12.95
C GLN A 344 -1.82 -26.96 -13.42
N VAL A 345 -2.74 -27.93 -13.29
CA VAL A 345 -3.03 -28.93 -14.35
C VAL A 345 -4.57 -29.07 -14.43
N THR A 346 -5.09 -29.39 -15.62
CA THR A 346 -6.52 -29.48 -15.97
C THR A 346 -7.39 -30.31 -15.01
N ASP A 347 -8.64 -29.88 -14.79
CA ASP A 347 -9.73 -30.62 -14.11
C ASP A 347 -10.24 -31.81 -14.96
N ASP A 348 -9.32 -32.65 -15.43
CA ASP A 348 -9.60 -33.97 -16.00
C ASP A 348 -9.14 -35.04 -14.98
N GLU A 349 -9.93 -35.25 -13.91
CA GLU A 349 -10.03 -36.50 -13.10
C GLU A 349 -10.85 -36.31 -11.78
N GLU A 350 -12.00 -35.60 -11.82
CA GLU A 350 -13.12 -35.97 -10.94
C GLU A 350 -13.92 -37.09 -11.64
N ASP A 351 -13.63 -38.37 -11.36
CA ASP A 351 -14.46 -39.47 -11.89
C ASP A 351 -14.52 -40.71 -10.98
N ASP A 352 -15.07 -40.52 -9.79
CA ASP A 352 -15.93 -41.52 -9.10
C ASP A 352 -17.37 -40.97 -8.97
N ALA A 353 -17.70 -39.95 -9.77
CA ALA A 353 -18.95 -39.21 -9.77
C ALA A 353 -19.52 -39.18 -11.20
N VAL A 354 -20.28 -40.23 -11.54
CA VAL A 354 -20.89 -40.48 -12.87
C VAL A 354 -21.24 -39.17 -13.60
N SER A 355 -20.47 -38.84 -14.63
CA SER A 355 -20.60 -37.56 -15.32
C SER A 355 -21.97 -37.40 -15.97
N ALA A 356 -22.40 -36.16 -16.21
CA ALA A 356 -23.62 -35.93 -17.00
C ALA A 356 -23.52 -36.49 -18.43
N VAL A 357 -22.30 -36.75 -18.94
CA VAL A 357 -22.06 -37.39 -20.23
C VAL A 357 -22.38 -38.89 -20.16
N ASP A 358 -21.96 -39.59 -19.10
CA ASP A 358 -22.26 -41.02 -18.89
C ASP A 358 -23.74 -41.27 -18.61
N LEU A 359 -24.39 -40.37 -17.87
CA LEU A 359 -25.84 -40.38 -17.66
C LEU A 359 -26.61 -40.14 -18.97
N LYS A 360 -26.11 -39.27 -19.85
CA LYS A 360 -26.68 -39.04 -21.18
C LYS A 360 -26.54 -40.27 -22.07
N GLU A 361 -25.37 -40.89 -22.14
CA GLU A 361 -25.15 -42.10 -22.95
C GLU A 361 -25.98 -43.28 -22.42
N SER A 362 -26.15 -43.38 -21.09
CA SER A 362 -27.02 -44.36 -20.44
C SER A 362 -28.51 -44.11 -20.74
N LEU A 363 -28.94 -42.86 -20.83
CA LEU A 363 -30.29 -42.48 -21.23
C LEU A 363 -30.56 -42.79 -22.71
N GLU A 364 -29.63 -42.49 -23.62
CA GLU A 364 -29.72 -42.86 -25.04
C GLU A 364 -29.83 -44.39 -25.21
N LYS A 365 -29.02 -45.16 -24.47
CA LYS A 365 -29.14 -46.64 -24.41
C LYS A 365 -30.51 -47.09 -23.90
N ALA A 366 -31.06 -46.45 -22.88
CA ALA A 366 -32.41 -46.76 -22.36
C ALA A 366 -33.51 -46.44 -23.39
N GLN A 367 -33.42 -45.30 -24.09
CA GLN A 367 -34.36 -44.92 -25.15
C GLN A 367 -34.32 -45.89 -26.35
N ILE A 368 -33.14 -46.34 -26.76
CA ILE A 368 -32.99 -47.35 -27.83
C ILE A 368 -33.63 -48.69 -27.40
N CYS A 369 -33.44 -49.11 -26.15
CA CYS A 369 -34.11 -50.30 -25.60
C CYS A 369 -35.64 -50.14 -25.55
N GLN A 370 -36.13 -48.94 -25.19
CA GLN A 370 -37.56 -48.61 -25.15
C GLN A 370 -38.19 -48.67 -26.55
N GLN A 371 -37.55 -48.08 -27.57
CA GLN A 371 -38.01 -48.17 -28.97
C GLN A 371 -38.02 -49.60 -29.51
N ARG A 372 -37.02 -50.42 -29.12
CA ARG A 372 -36.98 -51.84 -29.47
C ARG A 372 -38.12 -52.62 -28.81
N LEU A 373 -38.44 -52.32 -27.55
CA LEU A 373 -39.56 -52.94 -26.83
C LEU A 373 -40.90 -52.58 -27.48
N ASP A 374 -41.15 -51.31 -27.81
CA ASP A 374 -42.35 -50.86 -28.52
C ASP A 374 -42.51 -51.57 -29.88
N LYS A 375 -41.40 -51.77 -30.60
CA LYS A 375 -41.39 -52.49 -31.88
C LYS A 375 -41.73 -53.97 -31.73
N GLU A 376 -41.15 -54.67 -30.75
CA GLU A 376 -41.47 -56.09 -30.53
C GLU A 376 -42.88 -56.29 -29.97
N ILE A 377 -43.38 -55.39 -29.11
CA ILE A 377 -44.78 -55.39 -28.68
C ILE A 377 -45.70 -55.17 -29.88
N SER A 378 -45.38 -54.24 -30.78
CA SER A 378 -46.16 -54.00 -32.01
C SER A 378 -46.15 -55.20 -32.95
N ASN A 379 -45.00 -55.88 -33.12
CA ASN A 379 -44.88 -57.11 -33.90
C ASN A 379 -45.72 -58.24 -33.28
N PHE A 380 -45.64 -58.41 -31.96
CA PHE A 380 -46.38 -59.44 -31.21
C PHE A 380 -47.89 -59.22 -31.27
N LEU A 381 -48.35 -57.97 -31.09
CA LEU A 381 -49.75 -57.57 -31.27
C LEU A 381 -50.24 -57.81 -32.70
N LYS A 382 -49.37 -57.63 -33.71
CA LYS A 382 -49.68 -57.91 -35.11
C LYS A 382 -49.78 -59.42 -35.36
N MET A 383 -48.85 -60.23 -34.86
CA MET A 383 -48.92 -61.70 -34.92
C MET A 383 -50.18 -62.26 -34.25
N ILE A 384 -50.60 -61.70 -33.11
CA ILE A 384 -51.86 -62.09 -32.43
C ILE A 384 -53.10 -61.72 -33.27
N LYS A 385 -53.06 -60.62 -34.04
CA LYS A 385 -54.15 -60.21 -34.93
C LYS A 385 -54.18 -60.99 -36.26
N GLU A 386 -53.06 -61.55 -36.69
CA GLU A 386 -52.92 -62.27 -37.96
C GLU A 386 -53.03 -63.80 -37.81
N GLY A 387 -52.84 -64.34 -36.60
CA GLY A 387 -53.06 -65.76 -36.27
C GLY A 387 -54.45 -66.02 -35.69
N ASP A 388 -55.03 -67.18 -36.00
CA ASP A 388 -56.35 -67.64 -35.52
C ASP A 388 -56.33 -68.11 -34.04
N MET A 389 -55.58 -67.38 -33.21
CA MET A 389 -55.35 -67.59 -31.77
C MET A 389 -56.08 -66.54 -30.92
N ALA A 390 -56.94 -65.72 -31.54
CA ALA A 390 -57.61 -64.58 -30.92
C ALA A 390 -58.71 -64.95 -29.89
N GLN A 391 -59.02 -66.24 -29.70
CA GLN A 391 -60.12 -66.71 -28.84
C GLN A 391 -59.73 -67.23 -27.45
N GLU A 392 -58.44 -67.43 -27.13
CA GLU A 392 -58.01 -67.89 -25.79
C GLU A 392 -57.03 -66.98 -25.04
N MET A 393 -56.61 -65.85 -25.62
CA MET A 393 -55.80 -64.85 -24.90
C MET A 393 -56.66 -63.81 -24.19
N LEU A 394 -56.62 -63.78 -22.85
CA LEU A 394 -57.40 -62.85 -22.04
C LEU A 394 -57.10 -61.37 -22.39
N PRO A 395 -58.12 -60.51 -22.60
CA PRO A 395 -57.94 -59.07 -22.81
C PRO A 395 -57.12 -58.36 -21.73
N SER A 396 -57.16 -58.86 -20.48
CA SER A 396 -56.38 -58.34 -19.35
C SER A 396 -54.87 -58.55 -19.48
N PHE A 397 -54.41 -59.48 -20.33
CA PHE A 397 -52.98 -59.63 -20.63
C PHE A 397 -52.50 -58.53 -21.57
N LEU A 398 -53.25 -58.26 -22.64
CA LEU A 398 -52.92 -57.20 -23.61
C LEU A 398 -52.91 -55.83 -22.93
N GLN A 399 -53.90 -55.54 -22.09
CA GLN A 399 -53.96 -54.30 -21.30
C GLN A 399 -52.74 -54.13 -20.37
N LYS A 400 -52.21 -55.22 -19.78
CA LYS A 400 -50.99 -55.16 -18.96
C LYS A 400 -49.73 -54.89 -19.78
N VAL A 401 -49.63 -55.43 -21.00
CA VAL A 401 -48.49 -55.16 -21.90
C VAL A 401 -48.47 -53.69 -22.33
N GLU A 402 -49.64 -53.12 -22.61
CA GLU A 402 -49.79 -51.70 -22.99
C GLU A 402 -49.42 -50.76 -21.83
N VAL A 403 -49.88 -51.05 -20.60
CA VAL A 403 -49.48 -50.31 -19.37
C VAL A 403 -47.97 -50.40 -19.09
N VAL A 404 -47.33 -51.55 -19.36
CA VAL A 404 -45.87 -51.69 -19.21
C VAL A 404 -45.11 -50.85 -20.23
N ALA A 405 -45.59 -50.76 -21.48
CA ALA A 405 -45.01 -49.90 -22.50
C ALA A 405 -45.16 -48.40 -22.17
N GLU A 406 -46.32 -48.02 -21.62
CA GLU A 406 -46.60 -46.64 -21.18
C GLU A 406 -45.72 -46.23 -19.98
N ALA A 407 -45.66 -47.06 -18.92
CA ALA A 407 -44.78 -46.83 -17.78
C ALA A 407 -43.28 -46.77 -18.18
N SER A 408 -42.87 -47.54 -19.18
CA SER A 408 -41.52 -47.46 -19.74
C SER A 408 -41.25 -46.13 -20.45
N ARG A 409 -42.25 -45.55 -21.15
CA ARG A 409 -42.12 -44.22 -21.78
C ARG A 409 -42.02 -43.12 -20.72
N GLU A 410 -42.91 -43.13 -19.73
CA GLU A 410 -42.90 -42.15 -18.62
C GLU A 410 -41.57 -42.16 -17.86
N THR A 411 -41.01 -43.36 -17.60
CA THR A 411 -39.71 -43.51 -16.94
C THR A 411 -38.58 -42.86 -17.75
N CYS A 412 -38.57 -43.01 -19.09
CA CYS A 412 -37.56 -42.37 -19.94
C CYS A 412 -37.68 -40.84 -19.98
N VAL A 413 -38.90 -40.29 -19.93
CA VAL A 413 -39.12 -38.84 -19.85
C VAL A 413 -38.62 -38.30 -18.51
N ALA A 414 -38.99 -38.92 -17.39
CA ALA A 414 -38.55 -38.51 -16.06
C ALA A 414 -37.02 -38.55 -15.89
N LEU A 415 -36.34 -39.55 -16.47
CA LEU A 415 -34.88 -39.61 -16.50
C LEU A 415 -34.25 -38.48 -17.33
N SER A 416 -34.90 -38.07 -18.42
CA SER A 416 -34.46 -36.93 -19.25
C SER A 416 -34.57 -35.58 -18.51
N ASP A 417 -35.66 -35.37 -17.76
CA ASP A 417 -35.85 -34.14 -16.97
C ASP A 417 -34.85 -34.06 -15.80
N CYS A 418 -34.58 -35.21 -15.14
CA CYS A 418 -33.53 -35.31 -14.14
C CYS A 418 -32.14 -34.97 -14.72
N LEU A 419 -31.79 -35.50 -15.89
CA LEU A 419 -30.52 -35.20 -16.56
C LEU A 419 -30.36 -33.69 -16.81
N HIS A 420 -31.39 -33.04 -17.36
CA HIS A 420 -31.38 -31.59 -17.61
C HIS A 420 -31.19 -30.76 -16.31
N LEU A 421 -31.77 -31.20 -15.20
CA LEU A 421 -31.55 -30.59 -13.88
C LEU A 421 -30.11 -30.76 -13.39
N PHE A 422 -29.52 -31.95 -13.55
CA PHE A 422 -28.12 -32.20 -13.17
C PHE A 422 -27.14 -31.36 -13.98
N THR A 423 -27.25 -31.33 -15.32
CA THR A 423 -26.38 -30.51 -16.19
C THR A 423 -26.46 -29.01 -15.84
N LYS A 424 -27.65 -28.52 -15.46
CA LYS A 424 -27.81 -27.13 -15.01
C LYS A 424 -27.15 -26.87 -13.65
N GLN A 425 -27.18 -27.84 -12.74
CA GLN A 425 -26.55 -27.72 -11.42
C GLN A 425 -25.03 -27.82 -11.49
N GLU A 426 -24.52 -28.67 -12.39
CA GLU A 426 -23.11 -28.84 -12.74
C GLU A 426 -22.52 -27.54 -13.32
N GLY A 427 -23.18 -26.90 -14.29
CA GLY A 427 -22.75 -25.59 -14.82
C GLY A 427 -22.66 -24.49 -13.75
N VAL A 428 -23.56 -24.47 -12.76
CA VAL A 428 -23.49 -23.53 -11.62
C VAL A 428 -22.35 -23.88 -10.65
N ARG A 429 -21.99 -25.16 -10.54
CA ARG A 429 -20.88 -25.62 -9.70
C ARG A 429 -19.54 -25.29 -10.35
N ASN A 430 -19.39 -25.50 -11.65
CA ASN A 430 -18.19 -25.18 -12.40
C ASN A 430 -17.93 -23.67 -12.41
N PHE A 431 -18.95 -22.84 -12.65
CA PHE A 431 -18.81 -21.38 -12.55
C PHE A 431 -18.36 -20.88 -11.16
N LYS A 432 -18.79 -21.56 -10.08
CA LYS A 432 -18.31 -21.26 -8.72
C LYS A 432 -16.88 -21.75 -8.48
N LEU A 433 -16.52 -22.90 -9.05
CA LEU A 433 -15.16 -23.44 -8.97
C LEU A 433 -14.18 -22.53 -9.71
N GLU A 434 -14.50 -22.09 -10.92
CA GLU A 434 -13.74 -21.10 -11.69
C GLU A 434 -13.51 -19.80 -10.90
N GLN A 435 -14.56 -19.25 -10.27
CA GLN A 435 -14.41 -18.06 -9.41
C GLN A 435 -13.48 -18.29 -8.22
N GLU A 436 -13.48 -19.47 -7.62
CA GLU A 436 -12.66 -19.76 -6.43
C GLU A 436 -11.22 -20.15 -6.78
N GLN A 437 -11.01 -20.83 -7.92
CA GLN A 437 -9.71 -21.08 -8.52
C GLN A 437 -9.02 -19.75 -8.89
N GLU A 438 -9.72 -18.83 -9.56
CA GLU A 438 -9.16 -17.52 -9.91
C GLU A 438 -8.84 -16.69 -8.66
N LYS A 439 -9.66 -16.74 -7.59
CA LYS A 439 -9.32 -16.12 -6.29
C LYS A 439 -8.07 -16.73 -5.64
N ASN A 440 -7.90 -18.06 -5.67
CA ASN A 440 -6.73 -18.73 -5.07
C ASN A 440 -5.45 -18.46 -5.86
N LYS A 441 -5.50 -18.55 -7.19
CA LYS A 441 -4.41 -18.14 -8.08
C LYS A 441 -4.02 -16.68 -7.83
N ILE A 442 -5.02 -15.78 -7.78
CA ILE A 442 -4.81 -14.41 -7.34
C ILE A 442 -4.17 -14.42 -5.95
N LEU A 443 -4.54 -15.22 -4.96
CA LEU A 443 -3.92 -15.20 -3.63
C LEU A 443 -2.43 -15.63 -3.62
N SER A 444 -2.12 -16.77 -4.22
CA SER A 444 -0.76 -17.33 -4.37
C SER A 444 0.20 -16.30 -4.98
N GLU A 445 -0.25 -15.59 -6.02
CA GLU A 445 0.55 -14.62 -6.76
C GLU A 445 1.01 -13.40 -5.93
N ALA A 446 0.56 -13.12 -4.68
CA ALA A 446 1.24 -12.08 -3.84
C ALA A 446 2.41 -12.68 -3.09
N LEU A 447 2.23 -13.90 -2.59
CA LEU A 447 3.07 -14.40 -1.51
C LEU A 447 4.48 -14.67 -2.02
N ALA A 448 4.61 -15.20 -3.25
CA ALA A 448 5.88 -15.29 -3.98
C ALA A 448 6.53 -13.91 -4.25
N THR A 449 5.73 -12.86 -4.20
CA THR A 449 5.94 -11.68 -5.04
C THR A 449 6.30 -10.52 -4.13
N LEU A 450 5.63 -10.39 -2.98
CA LEU A 450 6.14 -9.63 -1.85
C LEU A 450 7.30 -10.31 -1.10
N ALA A 451 7.49 -11.63 -1.23
CA ALA A 451 8.79 -12.23 -0.93
C ALA A 451 9.89 -11.67 -1.85
N THR A 452 9.56 -11.35 -3.11
CA THR A 452 10.50 -10.76 -4.08
C THR A 452 10.71 -9.26 -3.85
N GLU A 453 9.67 -8.45 -3.60
CA GLU A 453 9.83 -7.02 -3.24
C GLU A 453 10.56 -6.82 -1.91
N HIS A 454 10.32 -7.67 -0.91
CA HIS A 454 11.08 -7.63 0.34
C HIS A 454 12.56 -7.93 0.09
N HIS A 455 12.87 -8.88 -0.81
CA HIS A 455 14.22 -9.20 -1.23
C HIS A 455 14.88 -8.07 -2.05
N GLU A 456 14.14 -7.37 -2.92
CA GLU A 456 14.65 -6.21 -3.67
C GLU A 456 14.86 -4.98 -2.77
N LEU A 457 13.98 -4.74 -1.79
CA LEU A 457 14.16 -3.70 -0.77
C LEU A 457 15.39 -3.97 0.10
N GLU A 458 15.60 -5.22 0.53
CA GLU A 458 16.84 -5.65 1.18
C GLU A 458 18.06 -5.38 0.30
N GLN A 459 18.04 -5.77 -0.98
CA GLN A 459 19.12 -5.48 -1.93
C GLN A 459 19.35 -3.97 -2.17
N SER A 460 18.34 -3.13 -1.97
CA SER A 460 18.45 -1.66 -2.09
C SER A 460 19.12 -1.02 -0.86
N LEU A 461 18.80 -1.49 0.34
CA LEU A 461 19.40 -1.07 1.61
C LEU A 461 20.86 -1.53 1.72
N VAL A 462 21.16 -2.72 1.19
CA VAL A 462 22.51 -3.30 1.08
C VAL A 462 23.48 -2.47 0.22
N LYS A 463 22.99 -1.55 -0.64
CA LYS A 463 23.83 -0.68 -1.49
C LYS A 463 24.17 0.69 -0.88
N GLY A 464 24.02 0.84 0.44
CA GLY A 464 24.10 2.11 1.18
C GLY A 464 25.18 3.11 0.72
N SER A 465 24.72 4.24 0.19
CA SER A 465 25.46 5.50 0.16
C SER A 465 24.83 6.45 1.19
N PRO A 466 25.57 6.93 2.21
CA PRO A 466 24.98 7.76 3.28
C PRO A 466 24.74 9.21 2.83
N PRO A 467 23.87 9.96 3.53
CA PRO A 467 23.26 11.17 3.00
C PRO A 467 24.18 12.39 3.05
N LEU A 468 24.34 13.06 1.90
CA LEU A 468 24.74 14.47 1.84
C LEU A 468 23.50 15.33 1.59
N SER A 469 23.36 16.39 2.39
CA SER A 469 22.26 17.32 2.30
C SER A 469 22.44 18.33 1.18
N ILE A 470 21.50 18.34 0.23
CA ILE A 470 20.94 19.54 -0.43
C ILE A 470 21.89 20.36 -1.34
N PHE A 471 21.58 20.35 -2.66
CA PHE A 471 22.11 21.14 -3.79
C PHE A 471 23.59 20.89 -4.21
N SER A 472 23.99 21.08 -5.48
CA SER A 472 23.27 21.54 -6.69
C SER A 472 22.54 20.39 -7.43
N GLU A 473 21.58 20.56 -8.33
CA GLU A 473 21.36 21.54 -9.43
C GLU A 473 22.40 21.48 -10.56
N ASP A 474 21.88 21.57 -11.79
CA ASP A 474 22.51 21.48 -13.12
C ASP A 474 22.99 20.09 -13.63
N GLU A 475 22.84 19.90 -14.95
CA GLU A 475 23.35 18.81 -15.82
C GLU A 475 22.71 17.39 -15.77
N PHE A 476 21.43 17.28 -16.17
CA PHE A 476 21.07 16.27 -17.20
C PHE A 476 19.94 16.72 -18.15
N TYR A 477 20.12 17.95 -18.63
CA TYR A 477 19.74 18.53 -19.92
C TYR A 477 21.02 19.31 -20.32
N ASP A 478 21.52 19.37 -21.55
CA ASP A 478 20.85 19.33 -22.86
C ASP A 478 21.61 18.53 -23.92
N ALA A 479 20.91 18.28 -25.03
CA ALA A 479 21.53 18.26 -26.35
C ALA A 479 20.72 19.15 -27.31
N LEU A 480 21.26 20.33 -27.65
CA LEU A 480 21.02 21.04 -28.93
C LEU A 480 21.99 22.24 -29.11
N SER A 481 22.88 22.20 -30.12
CA SER A 481 23.66 23.31 -30.74
C SER A 481 24.61 24.19 -29.86
N GLU A 482 25.79 24.68 -30.29
CA GLU A 482 26.57 24.58 -31.53
C GLU A 482 28.06 25.01 -31.34
N HIS A 483 29.02 24.25 -31.91
CA HIS A 483 30.38 24.61 -32.44
C HIS A 483 31.37 25.54 -31.65
N PRO A 484 32.61 25.85 -32.13
CA PRO A 484 33.80 25.02 -31.86
C PRO A 484 35.05 25.77 -31.31
N GLY A 485 36.03 25.08 -30.69
CA GLY A 485 37.34 25.70 -30.36
C GLY A 485 38.34 24.90 -29.51
N ASP A 486 39.36 24.34 -30.19
CA ASP A 486 40.74 23.99 -29.78
C ASP A 486 41.15 23.57 -28.34
N ALA A 487 41.61 22.31 -28.31
CA ALA A 487 42.61 21.64 -27.46
C ALA A 487 43.59 22.43 -26.54
N GLU A 488 43.86 21.91 -25.33
CA GLU A 488 45.07 21.08 -25.07
C GLU A 488 45.16 20.46 -23.64
N ARG A 489 45.82 19.29 -23.57
CA ARG A 489 46.56 18.64 -22.45
C ARG A 489 46.20 18.87 -20.95
N LYS A 490 45.83 17.77 -20.28
CA LYS A 490 45.95 17.58 -18.81
C LYS A 490 47.34 17.09 -18.38
N GLY A 491 47.80 17.54 -17.20
CA GLY A 491 49.01 17.04 -16.52
C GLY A 491 48.91 17.00 -14.99
N ARG A 492 48.56 15.81 -14.45
CA ARG A 492 48.93 15.17 -13.15
C ARG A 492 49.06 15.97 -11.82
N THR A 493 48.65 15.27 -10.74
CA THR A 493 49.21 15.28 -9.34
C THR A 493 49.07 16.55 -8.49
N CYS A 494 49.03 16.53 -7.14
CA CYS A 494 48.61 15.53 -6.13
C CYS A 494 48.53 16.20 -4.73
N VAL A 495 47.71 15.65 -3.82
CA VAL A 495 47.92 15.61 -2.34
C VAL A 495 47.97 16.91 -1.50
N CYS A 496 46.97 17.02 -0.61
CA CYS A 496 46.96 17.56 0.78
C CYS A 496 47.50 18.97 1.13
N LEU A 497 46.71 19.70 1.94
CA LEU A 497 47.03 19.90 3.37
C LEU A 497 45.88 20.52 4.20
N ASN A 498 46.08 20.49 5.52
CA ASN A 498 45.12 20.86 6.58
C ASN A 498 45.01 22.37 6.85
N THR A 499 44.06 22.67 7.77
CA THR A 499 44.04 23.78 8.74
C THR A 499 43.52 25.17 8.34
N THR A 500 42.61 25.65 9.20
CA THR A 500 41.96 26.97 9.35
C THR A 500 42.85 27.95 10.16
N PRO A 501 42.44 29.17 10.59
CA PRO A 501 41.25 30.01 10.26
C PRO A 501 41.57 31.53 10.02
N TYR A 502 40.50 32.36 10.00
CA TYR A 502 40.43 33.80 10.36
C TYR A 502 40.59 34.93 9.29
N CYS A 503 39.42 35.49 8.95
CA CYS A 503 39.04 36.93 8.99
C CYS A 503 39.45 37.99 7.96
N MET A 504 38.37 38.66 7.51
CA MET A 504 38.17 40.11 7.30
C MET A 504 38.68 40.81 6.03
N LYS A 505 37.69 41.41 5.32
CA LYS A 505 37.64 42.81 4.80
C LYS A 505 38.72 43.16 3.74
N ARG A 506 38.41 43.80 2.61
CA ARG A 506 37.37 44.83 2.35
C ARG A 506 37.45 45.28 0.87
N SER A 507 36.37 45.91 0.40
CA SER A 507 36.35 47.02 -0.57
C SER A 507 36.72 46.79 -2.05
N CYS A 508 35.75 47.10 -2.92
CA CYS A 508 35.93 47.55 -4.31
C CYS A 508 36.74 48.87 -4.38
N PRO A 509 37.16 49.33 -5.59
CA PRO A 509 36.29 50.31 -6.27
C PRO A 509 36.34 50.37 -7.84
N ALA A 510 35.26 50.95 -8.39
CA ALA A 510 35.17 51.90 -9.52
C ALA A 510 35.73 51.60 -10.95
N ILE A 511 34.79 51.42 -11.90
CA ILE A 511 34.50 52.22 -13.13
C ILE A 511 35.62 53.17 -13.66
N PRO A 512 35.99 53.10 -14.96
CA PRO A 512 35.42 53.98 -16.02
C PRO A 512 34.90 53.18 -17.25
N ASN A 513 33.87 53.54 -18.02
CA ASN A 513 33.37 54.80 -18.61
C ASN A 513 33.90 55.09 -20.05
N GLN A 514 33.03 55.64 -20.92
CA GLN A 514 33.21 56.01 -22.35
C GLN A 514 33.16 54.88 -23.40
N ALA A 515 32.75 55.09 -24.67
CA ALA A 515 31.80 56.00 -25.37
C ALA A 515 32.02 55.86 -26.91
N ASP A 516 31.01 56.20 -27.72
CA ASP A 516 31.03 56.48 -29.18
C ASP A 516 31.41 55.34 -30.17
N GLY A 517 30.85 55.24 -31.39
CA GLY A 517 29.80 56.02 -32.04
C GLY A 517 29.72 55.77 -33.58
N SER A 518 28.79 56.43 -34.28
CA SER A 518 28.59 56.53 -35.76
C SER A 518 27.89 55.37 -36.53
N THR A 519 27.30 55.56 -37.73
CA THR A 519 26.10 56.36 -38.15
C THR A 519 25.66 56.01 -39.60
N LEU A 520 24.55 56.59 -40.11
CA LEU A 520 24.03 56.64 -41.52
C LEU A 520 23.14 55.44 -41.94
N ASN A 521 22.03 55.54 -42.70
CA ASN A 521 21.24 56.63 -43.35
C ASN A 521 19.73 56.22 -43.30
N THR A 522 18.73 57.04 -42.94
CA THR A 522 18.07 58.16 -43.66
C THR A 522 17.13 57.78 -44.83
N GLN A 523 15.80 57.92 -44.62
CA GLN A 523 14.86 58.61 -45.54
C GLN A 523 13.53 58.98 -44.84
N ALA A 524 12.95 60.14 -45.19
CA ALA A 524 11.68 60.71 -44.66
C ALA A 524 10.46 60.24 -45.51
N VAL A 525 9.17 60.50 -45.22
CA VAL A 525 8.39 61.74 -44.94
C VAL A 525 7.10 61.34 -44.17
N GLY A 526 6.39 62.15 -43.35
CA GLY A 526 6.45 63.58 -43.03
C GLY A 526 5.52 63.96 -41.85
N PHE A 527 4.69 65.01 -41.98
CA PHE A 527 3.77 65.52 -40.94
C PHE A 527 2.48 66.14 -41.53
N SER A 528 1.35 65.98 -40.82
CA SER A 528 0.11 66.80 -40.85
C SER A 528 -0.75 66.38 -39.64
N GLU A 529 -0.96 67.22 -38.61
CA GLU A 529 -2.03 68.22 -38.46
C GLU A 529 -3.40 67.66 -37.96
N ILE A 530 -4.04 68.44 -37.08
CA ILE A 530 -5.29 68.20 -36.33
C ILE A 530 -6.30 69.27 -36.82
N PRO A 531 -7.60 68.97 -37.07
CA PRO A 531 -8.65 69.38 -36.11
C PRO A 531 -10.00 68.61 -36.08
N GLU A 532 -10.62 68.67 -34.89
CA GLU A 532 -12.03 69.00 -34.52
C GLU A 532 -13.27 68.53 -35.34
N GLU A 533 -14.23 67.94 -34.61
CA GLU A 533 -15.70 68.21 -34.51
C GLU A 533 -16.27 67.10 -33.57
N GLU A 534 -16.87 67.27 -32.38
CA GLU A 534 -17.77 68.24 -31.70
C GLU A 534 -19.30 67.99 -31.88
N VAL A 535 -20.10 68.36 -30.86
CA VAL A 535 -21.60 68.54 -30.86
C VAL A 535 -22.45 67.25 -30.77
N THR A 536 -23.49 67.05 -29.93
CA THR A 536 -24.09 67.69 -28.70
C THR A 536 -24.98 66.62 -28.01
N ALA A 537 -24.98 66.46 -26.67
CA ALA A 537 -25.84 67.10 -25.66
C ALA A 537 -27.37 66.88 -25.75
N GLY A 538 -27.99 66.42 -24.64
CA GLY A 538 -29.26 67.01 -24.16
C GLY A 538 -30.39 66.09 -23.66
N LEU A 539 -30.90 66.44 -22.47
CA LEU A 539 -32.24 66.19 -21.86
C LEU A 539 -32.30 65.06 -20.78
N PHE A 540 -32.51 65.38 -19.48
CA PHE A 540 -33.79 65.74 -18.79
C PHE A 540 -34.74 64.53 -18.72
N GLU A 541 -35.31 64.02 -17.61
CA GLU A 541 -35.51 64.42 -16.19
C GLU A 541 -35.44 63.14 -15.29
N GLY A 542 -35.45 63.13 -13.95
CA GLY A 542 -35.72 64.18 -12.98
C GLY A 542 -37.03 64.01 -12.19
N GLN A 543 -37.18 62.94 -11.40
CA GLN A 543 -38.10 62.81 -10.23
C GLN A 543 -37.84 61.46 -9.51
N ASN A 544 -37.45 61.37 -8.23
CA ASN A 544 -38.01 61.86 -6.95
C ASN A 544 -39.00 60.88 -6.28
N SER A 545 -38.47 60.11 -5.31
CA SER A 545 -39.01 59.93 -3.94
C SER A 545 -38.21 58.77 -3.29
N GLU A 546 -37.22 58.98 -2.42
CA GLU A 546 -37.31 59.46 -1.03
C GLU A 546 -38.42 58.78 -0.19
N SER A 547 -38.00 57.79 0.60
CA SER A 547 -38.22 57.69 2.06
C SER A 547 -37.55 56.38 2.52
N GLU A 548 -36.40 56.42 3.21
CA GLU A 548 -36.32 56.49 4.68
C GLU A 548 -37.06 55.36 5.43
N GLY A 549 -36.39 54.75 6.42
CA GLY A 549 -37.11 54.17 7.56
C GLY A 549 -36.59 52.85 8.14
N SER A 550 -35.76 52.97 9.18
CA SER A 550 -35.87 52.16 10.42
C SER A 550 -35.54 50.66 10.39
N LEU A 551 -34.28 50.39 10.71
CA LEU A 551 -33.89 49.76 11.99
C LEU A 551 -35.03 49.28 12.92
N SER A 552 -35.17 47.96 13.07
CA SER A 552 -35.44 47.30 14.37
C SER A 552 -35.05 45.81 14.24
N ARG A 553 -34.03 45.29 14.94
CA ARG A 553 -33.83 45.10 16.39
C ARG A 553 -34.39 43.74 16.85
N LEU A 554 -33.47 42.85 17.30
CA LEU A 554 -33.52 41.78 18.32
C LEU A 554 -34.87 41.01 18.56
N GLU A 555 -34.93 39.72 18.90
CA GLU A 555 -33.95 38.84 19.56
C GLU A 555 -34.32 37.35 19.40
N ALA A 556 -33.49 36.48 19.99
CA ALA A 556 -33.67 35.03 20.15
C ALA A 556 -35.00 34.60 20.81
N VAL A 557 -35.32 33.28 20.76
CA VAL A 557 -35.60 32.45 21.95
C VAL A 557 -35.67 30.94 21.63
N THR A 558 -34.88 30.19 22.42
CA THR A 558 -34.81 28.75 22.75
C THR A 558 -35.72 27.66 22.11
N ALA A 559 -35.05 26.55 21.74
CA ALA A 559 -35.33 25.14 22.05
C ALA A 559 -36.76 24.66 22.45
N HIS A 560 -37.16 23.48 21.96
CA HIS A 560 -37.28 22.26 22.79
C HIS A 560 -37.44 20.98 21.96
N SER A 561 -37.02 19.86 22.55
CA SER A 561 -37.14 18.47 22.06
C SER A 561 -38.53 17.89 22.27
N PHE A 562 -38.99 17.00 21.39
CA PHE A 562 -39.93 15.91 21.72
C PHE A 562 -39.72 14.71 20.79
N ASP A 563 -39.63 13.51 21.39
CA ASP A 563 -39.73 12.22 20.71
C ASP A 563 -41.20 11.84 20.48
N GLU A 564 -41.52 11.08 19.43
CA GLU A 564 -42.55 10.02 19.51
C GLU A 564 -42.38 8.96 18.40
N GLU A 565 -42.67 7.70 18.74
CA GLU A 565 -42.53 6.51 17.88
C GLU A 565 -43.76 6.26 16.99
N ALA A 566 -43.58 5.62 15.83
CA ALA A 566 -44.60 4.77 15.21
C ALA A 566 -44.01 3.73 14.23
N GLU A 567 -44.28 2.45 14.49
CA GLU A 567 -43.94 1.30 13.63
C GLU A 567 -44.91 1.12 12.42
N PRO A 568 -44.58 0.29 11.40
CA PRO A 568 -45.15 0.39 10.05
C PRO A 568 -46.22 -0.66 9.69
N PRO A 569 -46.94 -0.49 8.55
CA PRO A 569 -47.75 -1.55 7.96
C PRO A 569 -47.15 -2.17 6.67
N SER A 570 -47.03 -3.49 6.74
CA SER A 570 -46.94 -4.54 5.68
C SER A 570 -46.94 -4.18 4.18
N SER A 571 -45.92 -4.74 3.53
CA SER A 571 -45.86 -5.31 2.17
C SER A 571 -47.17 -5.54 1.36
N ARG A 572 -47.11 -5.16 0.07
CA ARG A 572 -47.67 -5.97 -1.04
C ARG A 572 -46.88 -5.74 -2.33
N GLN A 573 -46.49 -6.84 -2.98
CA GLN A 573 -45.76 -6.85 -4.25
C GLN A 573 -46.71 -6.57 -5.43
N HIS A 574 -46.27 -5.81 -6.44
CA HIS A 574 -46.27 -6.35 -7.81
C HIS A 574 -45.41 -5.57 -8.82
N ARG A 575 -44.52 -6.32 -9.48
CA ARG A 575 -44.19 -6.29 -10.92
C ARG A 575 -43.72 -4.94 -11.52
N MET A 576 -42.41 -4.81 -11.67
CA MET A 576 -41.82 -3.89 -12.64
C MET A 576 -42.15 -4.30 -14.08
N SER A 577 -42.33 -3.29 -14.94
CA SER A 577 -42.23 -3.38 -16.39
C SER A 577 -41.47 -2.15 -16.90
N GLU A 578 -40.64 -2.34 -17.92
CA GLU A 578 -39.62 -1.39 -18.35
C GLU A 578 -40.19 -0.04 -18.83
N GLY A 579 -39.48 1.04 -18.49
CA GLY A 579 -39.74 2.39 -18.97
C GLY A 579 -38.43 3.15 -19.05
N LYS A 580 -37.82 3.15 -20.24
CA LYS A 580 -36.69 4.04 -20.58
C LYS A 580 -37.22 5.47 -20.54
N ASP A 581 -36.66 6.33 -19.70
CA ASP A 581 -36.95 7.75 -19.77
C ASP A 581 -35.66 8.58 -19.77
N CYS A 582 -35.61 9.52 -20.69
CA CYS A 582 -34.39 10.25 -21.06
C CYS A 582 -34.49 11.66 -20.47
N GLY A 583 -33.80 11.90 -19.35
CA GLY A 583 -33.89 13.16 -18.61
C GLY A 583 -33.42 14.38 -19.41
N GLY A 584 -34.35 15.08 -20.05
CA GLY A 584 -34.17 16.48 -20.46
C GLY A 584 -34.23 17.38 -19.22
N GLY A 585 -33.41 18.43 -19.20
CA GLY A 585 -33.35 19.35 -18.06
C GLY A 585 -34.46 20.41 -18.12
N ASP A 586 -35.41 20.33 -17.19
CA ASP A 586 -36.35 21.44 -16.92
C ASP A 586 -35.70 22.50 -16.02
N ALA A 587 -35.70 23.75 -16.50
CA ALA A 587 -35.21 24.90 -15.74
C ALA A 587 -36.27 25.38 -14.73
N LEU A 588 -35.84 25.74 -13.51
CA LEU A 588 -36.67 26.51 -12.59
C LEU A 588 -36.77 27.96 -13.05
N SER A 589 -37.86 28.64 -12.69
CA SER A 589 -38.24 30.01 -13.12
C SER A 589 -37.24 31.14 -12.83
N ASN A 590 -36.11 30.83 -12.18
CA ASN A 590 -35.13 31.79 -11.66
C ASN A 590 -33.77 31.71 -12.38
N GLY A 591 -33.65 30.92 -13.46
CA GLY A 591 -32.44 30.87 -14.30
C GLY A 591 -31.23 30.10 -13.73
N ILE A 592 -31.32 29.58 -12.50
CA ILE A 592 -30.25 28.79 -11.88
C ILE A 592 -30.26 27.37 -12.50
N LYS A 593 -29.13 26.97 -13.10
CA LYS A 593 -28.92 25.62 -13.67
C LYS A 593 -28.94 24.58 -12.54
N LYS A 594 -29.75 23.53 -12.70
CA LYS A 594 -29.92 22.49 -11.68
C LYS A 594 -28.84 21.42 -11.83
N HIS A 595 -27.88 21.41 -10.91
CA HIS A 595 -26.80 20.42 -10.87
C HIS A 595 -27.26 19.04 -10.36
N ARG A 596 -26.56 17.98 -10.78
CA ARG A 596 -26.77 16.60 -10.29
C ARG A 596 -26.46 16.45 -8.80
N THR A 597 -27.25 15.62 -8.14
CA THR A 597 -27.14 15.30 -6.70
C THR A 597 -26.70 13.84 -6.43
N SER A 598 -26.27 13.14 -7.48
CA SER A 598 -25.79 11.76 -7.46
C SER A 598 -24.94 11.49 -8.70
N LEU A 599 -24.05 10.49 -8.63
CA LEU A 599 -23.39 9.94 -9.82
C LEU A 599 -24.34 8.97 -10.55
N PRO A 600 -24.09 8.63 -11.83
CA PRO A 600 -24.90 7.68 -12.61
C PRO A 600 -24.89 6.25 -12.02
N SER A 601 -23.75 5.82 -11.47
CA SER A 601 -23.61 4.52 -10.78
C SER A 601 -23.11 4.70 -9.34
N PRO A 602 -23.55 3.87 -8.38
CA PRO A 602 -22.88 3.76 -7.09
C PRO A 602 -21.46 3.21 -7.26
N MET A 603 -20.62 3.41 -6.23
CA MET A 603 -19.31 2.80 -6.13
C MET A 603 -19.42 1.28 -5.95
N PHE A 604 -18.48 0.54 -6.57
CA PHE A 604 -18.31 -0.88 -6.33
C PHE A 604 -17.84 -1.16 -4.89
N SER A 605 -18.12 -2.38 -4.42
CA SER A 605 -17.60 -2.88 -3.15
C SER A 605 -16.06 -2.99 -3.22
N ARG A 606 -15.38 -2.25 -2.35
CA ARG A 606 -13.92 -2.36 -2.17
C ARG A 606 -13.50 -3.59 -1.34
N ASN A 607 -14.45 -4.29 -0.72
CA ASN A 607 -14.16 -5.45 0.14
C ASN A 607 -13.71 -6.68 -0.67
N ASP A 608 -13.99 -6.70 -1.98
CA ASP A 608 -13.68 -7.80 -2.88
C ASP A 608 -12.25 -7.72 -3.45
N PHE A 609 -11.50 -6.65 -3.14
CA PHE A 609 -10.15 -6.41 -3.66
C PHE A 609 -9.19 -5.88 -2.59
N SER A 610 -8.02 -6.51 -2.46
CA SER A 610 -6.97 -6.06 -1.55
C SER A 610 -5.93 -5.20 -2.28
N ILE A 611 -5.41 -4.15 -1.65
CA ILE A 611 -4.25 -3.41 -2.18
C ILE A 611 -3.06 -4.37 -2.36
N TRP A 612 -2.91 -5.31 -1.44
CA TRP A 612 -1.96 -6.42 -1.52
C TRP A 612 -2.14 -7.28 -2.77
N SER A 613 -3.39 -7.54 -3.19
CA SER A 613 -3.69 -8.34 -4.39
C SER A 613 -3.38 -7.63 -5.71
N ILE A 614 -2.95 -6.39 -5.64
CA ILE A 614 -2.61 -5.56 -6.79
C ILE A 614 -1.14 -5.18 -6.79
N LEU A 615 -0.55 -4.84 -5.64
CA LEU A 615 0.92 -4.74 -5.52
C LEU A 615 1.57 -6.06 -6.01
N ARG A 616 1.04 -7.19 -5.54
CA ARG A 616 1.11 -8.54 -6.15
C ARG A 616 1.27 -8.61 -7.67
N LYS A 617 0.39 -7.96 -8.44
CA LYS A 617 0.33 -8.11 -9.92
C LYS A 617 1.37 -7.23 -10.63
N CYS A 618 2.22 -6.54 -9.88
CA CYS A 618 3.04 -5.44 -10.36
C CYS A 618 4.55 -5.63 -10.10
N ILE A 619 4.94 -6.70 -9.43
CA ILE A 619 6.32 -6.94 -9.01
C ILE A 619 7.13 -7.54 -10.17
N GLY A 620 8.40 -7.16 -10.29
CA GLY A 620 9.20 -7.36 -11.50
C GLY A 620 8.99 -6.26 -12.56
N MET A 621 8.06 -5.32 -12.34
CA MET A 621 8.00 -4.04 -13.05
C MET A 621 8.58 -2.94 -12.13
N GLU A 622 9.25 -1.93 -12.70
CA GLU A 622 9.64 -0.76 -11.91
C GLU A 622 8.40 -0.10 -11.28
N LEU A 623 8.43 0.14 -9.96
CA LEU A 623 7.35 0.76 -9.17
C LEU A 623 6.78 2.07 -9.76
N SER A 624 7.54 2.77 -10.61
CA SER A 624 7.15 4.00 -11.31
C SER A 624 6.36 3.80 -12.63
N LYS A 625 6.32 2.56 -13.15
CA LYS A 625 5.68 2.19 -14.44
C LYS A 625 4.32 1.50 -14.27
N ILE A 626 3.88 1.28 -13.03
CA ILE A 626 2.66 0.55 -12.71
C ILE A 626 1.46 1.50 -12.63
N THR A 627 0.50 1.27 -13.51
CA THR A 627 -0.81 1.90 -13.46
C THR A 627 -1.59 1.34 -12.27
N MET A 628 -1.83 2.15 -11.24
CA MET A 628 -2.77 1.78 -10.16
C MET A 628 -4.12 1.39 -10.77
N PRO A 629 -4.68 0.20 -10.47
CA PRO A 629 -5.97 -0.23 -11.00
C PRO A 629 -7.11 0.74 -10.64
N VAL A 630 -8.06 0.87 -11.57
CA VAL A 630 -9.19 1.80 -11.49
C VAL A 630 -10.00 1.62 -10.21
N ILE A 631 -10.04 0.42 -9.64
CA ILE A 631 -10.79 0.15 -8.40
C ILE A 631 -10.27 0.87 -7.14
N PHE A 632 -9.02 1.35 -7.13
CA PHE A 632 -8.53 2.23 -6.06
C PHE A 632 -8.74 3.70 -6.35
N ASN A 633 -9.21 4.03 -7.55
CA ASN A 633 -9.57 5.39 -7.86
C ASN A 633 -10.92 5.80 -7.23
N GLU A 634 -11.21 7.08 -7.38
CA GLU A 634 -12.54 7.65 -7.42
C GLU A 634 -12.72 8.32 -8.79
N PRO A 635 -13.95 8.52 -9.30
CA PRO A 635 -14.20 9.08 -10.63
C PRO A 635 -14.00 10.61 -10.69
N LEU A 636 -12.83 11.08 -10.25
CA LEU A 636 -12.37 12.47 -10.37
C LEU A 636 -10.87 12.52 -10.71
N SER A 637 -10.47 13.48 -11.54
CA SER A 637 -9.07 13.86 -11.76
C SER A 637 -8.49 14.57 -10.53
N PHE A 638 -7.17 14.54 -10.34
CA PHE A 638 -6.54 15.32 -9.28
C PHE A 638 -6.77 16.84 -9.44
N LEU A 639 -6.97 17.32 -10.68
CA LEU A 639 -7.36 18.72 -10.94
C LEU A 639 -8.73 19.06 -10.34
N GLN A 640 -9.68 18.13 -10.46
CA GLN A 640 -11.00 18.23 -9.82
C GLN A 640 -10.88 18.16 -8.28
N ARG A 641 -10.08 17.22 -7.74
CA ARG A 641 -9.82 17.13 -6.29
C ARG A 641 -9.22 18.42 -5.71
N LEU A 642 -8.34 19.11 -6.45
CA LEU A 642 -7.81 20.43 -6.06
C LEU A 642 -8.89 21.53 -6.11
N THR A 643 -9.84 21.44 -7.04
CA THR A 643 -10.95 22.39 -7.15
C THR A 643 -11.90 22.34 -5.95
N GLU A 644 -11.92 21.24 -5.18
CA GLU A 644 -12.65 21.16 -3.90
C GLU A 644 -12.19 22.20 -2.86
N TYR A 645 -11.00 22.81 -3.03
CA TYR A 645 -10.59 23.96 -2.23
C TYR A 645 -11.61 25.12 -2.28
N MET A 646 -12.37 25.23 -3.38
CA MET A 646 -13.38 26.28 -3.62
C MET A 646 -14.79 25.93 -3.10
N GLU A 647 -14.98 24.81 -2.39
CA GLU A 647 -16.30 24.44 -1.84
C GLU A 647 -16.86 25.52 -0.87
N HIS A 648 -15.98 26.24 -0.19
CA HIS A 648 -16.33 27.23 0.83
C HIS A 648 -15.93 28.68 0.45
N THR A 649 -15.92 29.01 -0.84
CA THR A 649 -15.54 30.34 -1.38
C THR A 649 -16.28 31.53 -0.74
N TYR A 650 -17.48 31.32 -0.18
CA TYR A 650 -18.19 32.36 0.58
C TYR A 650 -17.37 32.94 1.75
N LEU A 651 -16.38 32.20 2.28
CA LEU A 651 -15.44 32.70 3.30
C LEU A 651 -14.47 33.75 2.74
N ILE A 652 -14.12 33.65 1.45
CA ILE A 652 -13.30 34.66 0.76
C ILE A 652 -14.12 35.91 0.49
N HIS A 653 -15.33 35.78 -0.07
CA HIS A 653 -16.25 36.92 -0.25
C HIS A 653 -16.53 37.64 1.08
N LYS A 654 -16.74 36.87 2.15
CA LYS A 654 -16.86 37.42 3.51
C LYS A 654 -15.57 38.16 3.93
N ALA A 655 -14.39 37.61 3.66
CA ALA A 655 -13.13 38.30 3.94
C ALA A 655 -13.03 39.62 3.17
N SER A 656 -13.37 39.68 1.88
CA SER A 656 -13.34 40.95 1.13
C SER A 656 -14.32 41.99 1.68
N SER A 657 -15.50 41.57 2.15
CA SER A 657 -16.47 42.49 2.77
C SER A 657 -16.05 43.10 4.13
N LEU A 658 -15.00 42.61 4.78
CA LEU A 658 -14.63 43.00 6.15
C LEU A 658 -13.53 44.08 6.19
N ALA A 659 -13.75 45.10 7.01
CA ALA A 659 -12.82 46.22 7.15
C ALA A 659 -11.59 45.91 8.05
N ASP A 660 -11.74 45.10 9.10
CA ASP A 660 -10.65 44.74 10.01
C ASP A 660 -9.74 43.64 9.39
N PRO A 661 -8.43 43.90 9.19
CA PRO A 661 -7.49 42.89 8.68
C PRO A 661 -7.42 41.62 9.53
N VAL A 662 -7.69 41.71 10.84
CA VAL A 662 -7.71 40.57 11.75
C VAL A 662 -8.94 39.69 11.51
N GLU A 663 -10.10 40.29 11.26
CA GLU A 663 -11.33 39.56 10.90
C GLU A 663 -11.22 38.96 9.49
N ARG A 664 -10.55 39.64 8.55
CA ARG A 664 -10.15 39.05 7.27
C ARG A 664 -9.25 37.84 7.48
N MET A 665 -8.21 37.95 8.30
CA MET A 665 -7.31 36.83 8.62
C MET A 665 -8.05 35.67 9.30
N GLN A 666 -9.07 35.92 10.13
CA GLN A 666 -9.95 34.87 10.67
C GLN A 666 -10.72 34.15 9.55
N CYS A 667 -11.25 34.87 8.57
CA CYS A 667 -11.96 34.28 7.43
C CYS A 667 -11.02 33.53 6.47
N VAL A 668 -9.82 34.05 6.18
CA VAL A 668 -8.79 33.37 5.38
C VAL A 668 -8.28 32.10 6.09
N ALA A 669 -8.09 32.14 7.41
CA ALA A 669 -7.72 30.95 8.19
C ALA A 669 -8.84 29.90 8.19
N ALA A 670 -10.11 30.32 8.26
CA ALA A 670 -11.25 29.42 8.12
C ALA A 670 -11.32 28.82 6.72
N PHE A 671 -11.08 29.61 5.67
CA PHE A 671 -11.01 29.14 4.29
C PHE A 671 -9.92 28.07 4.11
N ALA A 672 -8.69 28.35 4.55
CA ALA A 672 -7.56 27.41 4.47
C ALA A 672 -7.82 26.07 5.19
N VAL A 673 -8.53 26.07 6.33
CA VAL A 673 -8.97 24.83 7.00
C VAL A 673 -10.09 24.14 6.22
N SER A 674 -11.07 24.90 5.72
CA SER A 674 -12.23 24.35 4.99
C SER A 674 -11.86 23.74 3.64
N ALA A 675 -10.85 24.28 2.96
CA ALA A 675 -10.37 23.80 1.66
C ALA A 675 -9.89 22.34 1.73
N VAL A 676 -9.38 21.90 2.88
CA VAL A 676 -8.92 20.52 3.11
C VAL A 676 -9.92 19.67 3.90
N ALA A 677 -11.14 20.16 4.15
CA ALA A 677 -12.14 19.46 4.97
C ALA A 677 -12.77 18.24 4.26
N SER A 678 -12.98 18.31 2.94
CA SER A 678 -13.66 17.27 2.16
C SER A 678 -12.94 15.92 2.14
N GLN A 679 -11.66 15.88 2.53
CA GLN A 679 -10.77 14.72 2.46
C GLN A 679 -11.14 13.59 3.44
N TRP A 680 -11.93 13.86 4.48
CA TRP A 680 -12.35 12.85 5.45
C TRP A 680 -13.05 11.68 4.75
N GLU A 681 -12.72 10.42 5.07
CA GLU A 681 -13.25 9.18 4.44
C GLU A 681 -13.07 9.08 2.90
N ARG A 682 -12.48 10.06 2.22
CA ARG A 682 -12.20 10.07 0.75
C ARG A 682 -10.93 9.27 0.43
N THR A 683 -10.95 7.99 0.79
CA THR A 683 -9.85 7.03 0.62
C THR A 683 -9.62 6.59 -0.83
N GLY A 684 -10.46 7.04 -1.77
CA GLY A 684 -10.21 6.87 -3.19
C GLY A 684 -9.09 7.79 -3.68
N LYS A 685 -8.20 7.25 -4.51
CA LYS A 685 -7.17 8.04 -5.18
C LYS A 685 -7.80 8.78 -6.37
N PRO A 686 -7.70 10.11 -6.52
CA PRO A 686 -8.08 10.74 -7.78
C PRO A 686 -7.19 10.23 -8.93
N PHE A 687 -7.68 10.29 -10.17
CA PHE A 687 -6.89 9.94 -11.34
C PHE A 687 -5.68 10.87 -11.46
N ASN A 688 -4.51 10.30 -11.78
CA ASN A 688 -3.33 11.07 -12.14
C ASN A 688 -3.65 11.84 -13.44
N PRO A 689 -3.58 13.17 -13.48
CA PRO A 689 -3.86 13.93 -14.70
C PRO A 689 -2.78 13.65 -15.76
N LEU A 690 -3.18 13.65 -17.03
CA LEU A 690 -2.23 13.58 -18.15
C LEU A 690 -1.50 14.93 -18.30
N LEU A 691 -0.28 14.94 -18.83
CA LEU A 691 0.46 16.18 -19.10
C LEU A 691 -0.30 17.04 -20.13
N GLY A 692 -0.66 18.27 -19.76
CA GLY A 692 -1.54 19.14 -20.56
C GLY A 692 -3.03 18.86 -20.42
N GLU A 693 -3.44 17.97 -19.52
CA GLU A 693 -4.83 17.88 -19.04
C GLU A 693 -5.21 19.20 -18.37
N THR A 694 -6.42 19.67 -18.66
CA THR A 694 -7.00 20.87 -18.06
C THR A 694 -8.27 20.51 -17.30
N TYR A 695 -8.68 21.40 -16.40
CA TYR A 695 -10.03 21.34 -15.83
C TYR A 695 -10.51 22.74 -15.50
N GLU A 696 -11.71 23.09 -15.98
CA GLU A 696 -12.41 24.31 -15.58
C GLU A 696 -13.62 24.06 -14.66
N LEU A 697 -13.97 25.06 -13.87
CA LEU A 697 -15.24 25.14 -13.16
C LEU A 697 -15.72 26.60 -13.12
N VAL A 698 -16.97 26.84 -13.50
CA VAL A 698 -17.67 28.11 -13.26
C VAL A 698 -18.84 27.83 -12.32
N ARG A 699 -18.99 28.64 -11.27
CA ARG A 699 -20.07 28.54 -10.28
C ARG A 699 -20.63 29.93 -10.00
N ASP A 700 -21.61 30.33 -10.79
CA ASP A 700 -22.29 31.63 -10.66
C ASP A 700 -22.96 31.77 -9.28
N ASP A 701 -23.51 30.68 -8.75
CA ASP A 701 -24.14 30.62 -7.42
C ASP A 701 -23.15 30.75 -6.25
N LEU A 702 -21.86 30.46 -6.50
CA LEU A 702 -20.76 30.62 -5.53
C LEU A 702 -19.82 31.78 -5.90
N GLY A 703 -20.13 32.56 -6.93
CA GLY A 703 -19.40 33.77 -7.30
C GLY A 703 -17.98 33.58 -7.83
N PHE A 704 -17.60 32.42 -8.39
CA PHE A 704 -16.23 32.23 -8.91
C PHE A 704 -16.12 31.42 -10.22
N ARG A 705 -14.97 31.57 -10.89
CA ARG A 705 -14.48 30.67 -11.94
C ARG A 705 -13.06 30.17 -11.63
N LEU A 706 -12.72 28.96 -12.03
CA LEU A 706 -11.42 28.32 -11.83
C LEU A 706 -10.96 27.61 -13.10
N ILE A 707 -9.67 27.74 -13.42
CA ILE A 707 -8.94 26.93 -14.42
C ILE A 707 -7.75 26.25 -13.73
N SER A 708 -7.46 25.02 -14.12
CA SER A 708 -6.25 24.27 -13.75
C SER A 708 -5.64 23.53 -14.94
N GLU A 709 -4.32 23.34 -14.92
CA GLU A 709 -3.55 22.59 -15.93
C GLU A 709 -2.55 21.67 -15.23
N GLN A 710 -2.38 20.44 -15.75
CA GLN A 710 -1.27 19.57 -15.38
C GLN A 710 0.01 20.03 -16.11
N VAL A 711 0.70 20.98 -15.49
CA VAL A 711 1.87 21.67 -16.05
C VAL A 711 3.13 20.80 -16.11
N SER A 712 3.27 19.81 -15.22
CA SER A 712 4.34 18.81 -15.29
C SER A 712 3.87 17.42 -14.83
N HIS A 713 4.51 16.37 -15.34
CA HIS A 713 4.25 14.98 -14.94
C HIS A 713 5.44 14.35 -14.17
N HIS A 714 6.63 14.94 -14.27
CA HIS A 714 7.83 14.51 -13.54
C HIS A 714 8.64 15.73 -13.06
N PRO A 715 8.49 16.17 -11.79
CA PRO A 715 7.47 15.72 -10.82
C PRO A 715 6.04 16.07 -11.28
N PRO A 716 5.00 15.36 -10.79
CA PRO A 716 3.62 15.71 -11.09
C PRO A 716 3.24 17.03 -10.40
N ILE A 717 3.10 18.10 -11.19
CA ILE A 717 2.69 19.42 -10.71
C ILE A 717 1.38 19.79 -11.40
N SER A 718 0.38 20.15 -10.60
CA SER A 718 -0.89 20.71 -11.06
C SER A 718 -0.94 22.19 -10.66
N ALA A 719 -1.11 23.09 -11.62
CA ALA A 719 -1.31 24.52 -11.37
C ALA A 719 -2.80 24.85 -11.44
N PHE A 720 -3.26 25.80 -10.63
CA PHE A 720 -4.63 26.29 -10.65
C PHE A 720 -4.69 27.79 -10.42
N HIS A 721 -5.74 28.42 -10.97
CA HIS A 721 -6.03 29.84 -10.86
C HIS A 721 -7.54 30.04 -10.85
N ALA A 722 -8.04 30.73 -9.82
CA ALA A 722 -9.44 31.04 -9.64
C ALA A 722 -9.64 32.53 -9.38
N GLU A 723 -10.77 33.05 -9.86
CA GLU A 723 -11.13 34.45 -9.85
C GLU A 723 -12.57 34.60 -9.36
N GLY A 724 -12.80 35.54 -8.44
CA GLY A 724 -14.15 35.96 -8.10
C GLY A 724 -14.81 36.63 -9.31
N LEU A 725 -16.06 36.29 -9.61
CA LEU A 725 -16.80 36.85 -10.77
C LEU A 725 -17.05 38.35 -10.62
N ASN A 726 -17.05 38.86 -9.38
CA ASN A 726 -17.12 40.29 -9.06
C ASN A 726 -15.73 40.96 -8.98
N ASN A 727 -14.65 40.24 -9.31
CA ASN A 727 -13.27 40.71 -9.22
C ASN A 727 -12.88 41.21 -7.81
N ASP A 728 -13.36 40.51 -6.77
CA ASP A 728 -13.06 40.78 -5.36
C ASP A 728 -11.83 39.97 -4.87
N PHE A 729 -11.58 38.78 -5.44
CA PHE A 729 -10.44 37.96 -5.10
C PHE A 729 -9.79 37.24 -6.31
N ILE A 730 -8.52 36.86 -6.14
CA ILE A 730 -7.82 35.85 -6.96
C ILE A 730 -7.24 34.79 -6.03
N PHE A 731 -7.41 33.51 -6.35
CA PHE A 731 -6.88 32.38 -5.59
C PHE A 731 -6.12 31.43 -6.51
N HIS A 732 -4.81 31.29 -6.29
CA HIS A 732 -3.93 30.54 -7.19
C HIS A 732 -2.83 29.79 -6.45
N GLY A 733 -2.16 28.91 -7.19
CA GLY A 733 -0.97 28.21 -6.73
C GLY A 733 -0.71 26.95 -7.54
N SER A 734 0.34 26.25 -7.15
CA SER A 734 0.72 24.97 -7.75
C SER A 734 0.94 23.91 -6.68
N ILE A 735 0.49 22.67 -6.93
CA ILE A 735 0.62 21.55 -5.98
C ILE A 735 1.39 20.38 -6.61
N TYR A 736 2.45 19.97 -5.92
CA TYR A 736 3.15 18.70 -6.10
C TYR A 736 2.92 17.80 -4.88
N PRO A 737 2.06 16.77 -4.96
CA PRO A 737 1.84 15.83 -3.87
C PRO A 737 3.03 14.86 -3.74
N LYS A 738 4.03 15.20 -2.93
CA LYS A 738 5.20 14.33 -2.71
C LYS A 738 4.83 13.18 -1.78
N LEU A 739 4.82 11.96 -2.33
CA LEU A 739 4.49 10.75 -1.58
C LEU A 739 5.70 10.19 -0.81
N LYS A 740 5.45 9.64 0.39
CA LYS A 740 6.40 8.85 1.19
C LYS A 740 5.67 7.65 1.81
N PHE A 741 6.31 6.49 1.82
CA PHE A 741 5.75 5.26 2.39
C PHE A 741 6.41 4.95 3.74
N TRP A 742 5.61 4.70 4.76
CA TRP A 742 6.02 4.47 6.15
C TRP A 742 5.50 3.12 6.67
N GLY A 743 5.73 2.04 5.90
CA GLY A 743 5.27 0.70 6.22
C GLY A 743 3.75 0.55 6.13
N LYS A 744 3.01 0.87 7.19
CA LYS A 744 1.55 0.75 7.25
C LYS A 744 0.78 1.99 6.77
N SER A 745 1.48 3.09 6.42
CA SER A 745 0.86 4.37 6.02
C SER A 745 1.57 5.05 4.85
N VAL A 746 0.86 5.85 4.04
CA VAL A 746 1.43 6.76 3.02
C VAL A 746 1.20 8.20 3.44
N GLU A 747 2.28 8.97 3.56
CA GLU A 747 2.22 10.44 3.62
C GLU A 747 2.18 11.03 2.21
N ALA A 748 1.32 12.02 2.01
CA ALA A 748 1.31 12.93 0.88
C ALA A 748 1.59 14.36 1.39
N GLU A 749 2.79 14.87 1.12
CA GLU A 749 3.24 16.23 1.44
C GLU A 749 2.88 17.16 0.26
N PRO A 750 1.85 18.03 0.36
CA PRO A 750 1.43 18.90 -0.75
C PRO A 750 2.39 20.08 -0.89
N LYS A 751 3.44 19.92 -1.69
CA LYS A 751 4.43 20.97 -1.94
C LYS A 751 3.88 22.05 -2.85
N GLY A 752 3.99 23.29 -2.41
CA GLY A 752 3.56 24.46 -3.17
C GLY A 752 3.29 25.67 -2.28
N THR A 753 3.29 26.85 -2.89
CA THR A 753 2.71 28.05 -2.25
C THR A 753 1.27 28.18 -2.72
N ILE A 754 0.35 28.31 -1.78
CA ILE A 754 -1.02 28.76 -2.03
C ILE A 754 -1.05 30.27 -1.83
N THR A 755 -1.68 30.99 -2.75
CA THR A 755 -1.80 32.45 -2.73
C THR A 755 -3.27 32.86 -2.85
N LEU A 756 -3.72 33.71 -1.94
CA LEU A 756 -5.02 34.38 -2.00
C LEU A 756 -4.80 35.89 -2.00
N GLU A 757 -5.31 36.57 -3.02
CA GLU A 757 -5.31 38.02 -3.16
C GLU A 757 -6.73 38.54 -2.95
N LEU A 758 -6.91 39.50 -2.03
CA LEU A 758 -8.14 40.26 -1.83
C LEU A 758 -7.95 41.62 -2.51
N LEU A 759 -8.54 41.77 -3.69
CA LEU A 759 -8.21 42.85 -4.62
C LEU A 759 -8.67 44.21 -4.10
N GLU A 760 -9.87 44.30 -3.52
CA GLU A 760 -10.40 45.52 -2.89
C GLU A 760 -9.46 46.07 -1.81
N HIS A 761 -8.77 45.18 -1.09
CA HIS A 761 -7.85 45.53 -0.01
C HIS A 761 -6.41 45.70 -0.48
N ASN A 762 -6.07 45.28 -1.70
CA ASN A 762 -4.68 45.16 -2.16
C ASN A 762 -3.84 44.30 -1.19
N GLU A 763 -4.41 43.18 -0.72
CA GLU A 763 -3.81 42.30 0.29
C GLU A 763 -3.59 40.90 -0.27
N ALA A 764 -2.43 40.33 0.00
CA ALA A 764 -2.10 38.97 -0.40
C ALA A 764 -1.73 38.12 0.82
N TYR A 765 -2.21 36.88 0.81
CA TYR A 765 -2.05 35.88 1.85
C TYR A 765 -1.39 34.65 1.25
N THR A 766 -0.27 34.20 1.81
CA THR A 766 0.39 32.97 1.35
C THR A 766 0.51 31.92 2.45
N TRP A 767 0.33 30.65 2.11
CA TRP A 767 0.55 29.50 2.99
C TRP A 767 0.91 28.22 2.20
N THR A 768 1.16 27.12 2.91
CA THR A 768 1.26 25.76 2.35
C THR A 768 0.29 24.86 3.12
N ASN A 769 -0.33 23.90 2.44
CA ASN A 769 -1.32 23.00 3.04
C ASN A 769 -0.68 21.94 3.96
N PRO A 770 -1.42 21.37 4.93
CA PRO A 770 -0.89 20.36 5.84
C PRO A 770 -0.57 19.04 5.13
N THR A 771 0.29 18.21 5.73
CA THR A 771 0.54 16.86 5.23
C THR A 771 -0.69 15.99 5.44
N CYS A 772 -1.10 15.27 4.41
CA CYS A 772 -2.15 14.25 4.48
C CYS A 772 -1.48 12.88 4.68
N CYS A 773 -2.03 12.02 5.54
CA CYS A 773 -1.56 10.66 5.74
C CYS A 773 -2.71 9.68 5.59
N VAL A 774 -2.50 8.62 4.80
CA VAL A 774 -3.44 7.51 4.64
C VAL A 774 -2.89 6.33 5.42
N HIS A 775 -3.63 5.87 6.42
CA HIS A 775 -3.26 4.78 7.30
C HIS A 775 -3.87 3.45 6.84
N ASN A 776 -3.30 2.33 7.32
CA ASN A 776 -3.75 0.96 7.06
C ASN A 776 -3.77 0.57 5.56
N ILE A 777 -2.78 1.05 4.80
CA ILE A 777 -2.70 0.86 3.32
C ILE A 777 -2.44 -0.59 2.88
N ILE A 778 -1.95 -1.44 3.79
CA ILE A 778 -1.65 -2.85 3.51
C ILE A 778 -2.79 -3.75 4.01
N VAL A 779 -3.14 -3.59 5.29
CA VAL A 779 -4.16 -4.38 6.00
C VAL A 779 -4.90 -3.46 6.97
N GLY A 780 -6.22 -3.66 7.09
CA GLY A 780 -7.10 -2.95 8.01
C GLY A 780 -7.99 -1.93 7.29
N LYS A 781 -8.85 -1.24 8.06
CA LYS A 781 -9.71 -0.18 7.50
C LYS A 781 -8.87 1.06 7.17
N LEU A 782 -8.85 1.46 5.88
CA LEU A 782 -8.26 2.72 5.43
C LEU A 782 -8.90 3.92 6.14
N TRP A 783 -8.07 4.83 6.64
CA TRP A 783 -8.52 6.13 7.17
C TRP A 783 -7.48 7.23 6.88
N ILE A 784 -7.91 8.48 6.97
CA ILE A 784 -7.12 9.66 6.58
C ILE A 784 -6.91 10.55 7.79
N GLU A 785 -5.66 10.98 8.00
CA GLU A 785 -5.28 12.04 8.91
C GLU A 785 -4.72 13.25 8.14
N GLN A 786 -4.79 14.43 8.73
CA GLN A 786 -4.00 15.59 8.31
C GLN A 786 -3.30 16.20 9.52
N TYR A 787 -1.99 16.46 9.39
CA TYR A 787 -1.16 17.10 10.42
C TYR A 787 -0.10 18.02 9.83
N GLY A 788 0.45 18.86 10.70
CA GLY A 788 1.49 19.82 10.37
C GLY A 788 1.13 21.25 10.74
N ASN A 789 2.07 22.15 10.49
CA ASN A 789 1.93 23.56 10.84
C ASN A 789 1.70 24.36 9.55
N VAL A 790 0.55 25.03 9.46
CA VAL A 790 0.21 25.96 8.39
C VAL A 790 0.42 27.38 8.91
N GLU A 791 1.29 28.14 8.25
CA GLU A 791 1.50 29.56 8.54
C GLU A 791 0.96 30.40 7.38
N ILE A 792 -0.06 31.20 7.65
CA ILE A 792 -0.65 32.15 6.71
C ILE A 792 -0.08 33.52 7.01
N THR A 793 0.57 34.16 6.02
CA THR A 793 1.16 35.50 6.16
C THR A 793 0.41 36.49 5.29
N ASN A 794 -0.12 37.59 5.86
CA ASN A 794 -0.58 38.75 5.10
C ASN A 794 0.63 39.65 4.79
N HIS A 795 0.95 39.82 3.51
CA HIS A 795 2.16 40.51 3.07
C HIS A 795 2.09 42.03 3.18
N LYS A 796 0.90 42.62 3.26
CA LYS A 796 0.71 44.07 3.41
C LYS A 796 0.79 44.50 4.87
N THR A 797 0.06 43.83 5.77
CA THR A 797 0.04 44.18 7.20
C THR A 797 1.21 43.56 7.96
N GLY A 798 1.70 42.40 7.53
CA GLY A 798 2.65 41.58 8.27
C GLY A 798 2.02 40.72 9.37
N ASP A 799 0.69 40.66 9.45
CA ASP A 799 -0.03 39.78 10.37
C ASP A 799 0.15 38.31 9.95
N LYS A 800 0.18 37.43 10.95
CA LYS A 800 0.36 35.99 10.72
C LYS A 800 -0.67 35.16 11.47
N CYS A 801 -1.23 34.17 10.80
CA CYS A 801 -2.00 33.11 11.44
C CYS A 801 -1.17 31.82 11.46
N VAL A 802 -1.01 31.22 12.64
CA VAL A 802 -0.36 29.91 12.81
C VAL A 802 -1.43 28.89 13.18
N LEU A 803 -1.65 27.89 12.35
CA LEU A 803 -2.57 26.77 12.56
C LEU A 803 -1.76 25.47 12.70
N ASN A 804 -2.02 24.71 13.76
CA ASN A 804 -1.35 23.43 14.02
C ASN A 804 -2.41 22.33 13.90
N PHE A 805 -2.35 21.56 12.81
CA PHE A 805 -3.12 20.35 12.62
C PHE A 805 -2.45 19.25 13.44
N LYS A 806 -3.16 18.74 14.44
CA LYS A 806 -2.60 17.79 15.41
C LYS A 806 -2.61 16.37 14.86
N PRO A 807 -1.50 15.62 15.00
CA PRO A 807 -1.52 14.18 14.79
C PRO A 807 -2.25 13.49 15.96
N CYS A 808 -2.88 12.35 15.64
CA CYS A 808 -3.73 11.51 16.47
C CYS A 808 -3.13 11.23 17.87
N GLY A 809 -1.82 10.96 17.90
CA GLY A 809 -1.05 10.66 19.10
C GLY A 809 -1.38 9.30 19.72
N LEU A 810 -0.59 8.89 20.72
CA LEU A 810 -0.66 7.54 21.35
C LEU A 810 -2.02 7.15 21.95
N PHE A 811 -2.96 8.08 22.10
CA PHE A 811 -4.27 7.85 22.71
C PHE A 811 -5.44 8.44 21.90
N GLY A 812 -5.21 8.87 20.64
CA GLY A 812 -6.26 9.37 19.75
C GLY A 812 -6.93 10.69 20.11
N LYS A 813 -6.69 11.24 21.29
CA LYS A 813 -7.39 12.42 21.84
C LYS A 813 -7.24 13.69 21.02
N GLU A 814 -6.23 13.77 20.16
CA GLU A 814 -5.95 14.93 19.33
C GLU A 814 -6.42 14.76 17.87
N LEU A 815 -7.05 13.62 17.54
CA LEU A 815 -7.50 13.30 16.18
C LEU A 815 -8.31 14.45 15.57
N HIS A 816 -7.86 14.87 14.38
CA HIS A 816 -8.39 15.97 13.57
C HIS A 816 -8.38 17.37 14.19
N LYS A 817 -7.85 17.56 15.41
CA LYS A 817 -7.85 18.88 16.06
C LYS A 817 -7.00 19.87 15.28
N VAL A 818 -7.51 21.09 15.16
CA VAL A 818 -6.76 22.24 14.70
C VAL A 818 -6.70 23.24 15.85
N GLU A 819 -5.49 23.65 16.24
CA GLU A 819 -5.29 24.73 17.22
C GLU A 819 -4.36 25.78 16.64
N GLY A 820 -4.71 27.06 16.80
CA GLY A 820 -3.93 28.14 16.25
C GLY A 820 -4.14 29.49 16.92
N TYR A 821 -3.49 30.50 16.37
CA TYR A 821 -3.64 31.88 16.79
C TYR A 821 -3.27 32.84 15.65
N ILE A 822 -3.88 34.01 15.68
CA ILE A 822 -3.50 35.16 14.85
C ILE A 822 -2.64 36.07 15.72
N GLN A 823 -1.53 36.55 15.16
CA GLN A 823 -0.63 37.51 15.78
C GLN A 823 -0.35 38.68 14.84
N ASP A 824 -0.11 39.86 15.43
CA ASP A 824 0.36 41.02 14.68
C ASP A 824 1.84 40.89 14.27
N LYS A 825 2.32 41.87 13.49
CA LYS A 825 3.74 42.04 13.12
C LYS A 825 4.68 42.16 14.34
N SER A 826 4.18 42.52 15.52
CA SER A 826 4.92 42.57 16.79
C SER A 826 4.91 41.24 17.55
N LYS A 827 4.33 40.17 16.96
CA LYS A 827 4.13 38.83 17.55
C LYS A 827 3.19 38.82 18.76
N LYS A 828 2.36 39.85 18.95
CA LYS A 828 1.31 39.85 19.97
C LYS A 828 0.13 39.02 19.45
N LYS A 829 -0.28 37.99 20.21
CA LYS A 829 -1.48 37.22 19.90
C LYS A 829 -2.73 38.09 20.03
N LEU A 830 -3.56 38.09 18.99
CA LEU A 830 -4.81 38.86 18.89
C LEU A 830 -6.04 37.97 19.06
N ARG A 831 -6.02 36.78 18.45
CA ARG A 831 -7.11 35.80 18.48
C ARG A 831 -6.54 34.40 18.66
N ALA A 832 -7.22 33.55 19.42
CA ALA A 832 -7.02 32.10 19.36
C ALA A 832 -8.00 31.49 18.34
N LEU A 833 -7.58 30.40 17.70
CA LEU A 833 -8.37 29.61 16.76
C LEU A 833 -8.36 28.16 17.22
N TYR A 834 -9.51 27.47 17.19
CA TYR A 834 -9.58 26.06 17.56
C TYR A 834 -10.77 25.35 16.91
N GLY A 835 -10.66 24.03 16.75
CA GLY A 835 -11.73 23.20 16.23
C GLY A 835 -11.22 21.86 15.73
N LYS A 836 -11.90 21.31 14.71
CA LYS A 836 -11.47 20.14 13.95
C LYS A 836 -11.70 20.36 12.47
N TRP A 837 -10.73 19.98 11.64
CA TRP A 837 -10.85 20.14 10.19
C TRP A 837 -11.95 19.26 9.56
N THR A 838 -12.47 18.27 10.30
CA THR A 838 -13.63 17.44 9.90
C THR A 838 -14.99 17.97 10.37
N GLU A 839 -15.04 19.06 11.14
CA GLU A 839 -16.30 19.54 11.76
C GLU A 839 -16.50 21.06 11.63
N CYS A 840 -15.58 21.86 12.20
CA CYS A 840 -15.75 23.30 12.36
C CYS A 840 -14.47 24.00 12.85
N LEU A 841 -14.44 25.32 12.69
CA LEU A 841 -13.41 26.21 13.25
C LEU A 841 -14.07 27.39 13.98
N TYR A 842 -13.61 27.62 15.21
CA TYR A 842 -14.01 28.72 16.08
C TYR A 842 -12.84 29.67 16.36
N SER A 843 -13.18 30.89 16.75
CA SER A 843 -12.22 31.85 17.31
C SER A 843 -12.68 32.38 18.66
N VAL A 844 -11.73 32.70 19.53
CA VAL A 844 -11.98 33.24 20.87
C VAL A 844 -10.82 34.14 21.31
N ASP A 845 -11.01 34.91 22.37
CA ASP A 845 -9.93 35.67 23.00
C ASP A 845 -8.78 34.75 23.48
N PRO A 846 -7.50 35.10 23.26
CA PRO A 846 -6.36 34.27 23.68
C PRO A 846 -6.31 33.96 25.18
N ALA A 847 -6.68 34.90 26.06
CA ALA A 847 -6.65 34.68 27.50
C ALA A 847 -7.78 33.73 27.94
N THR A 848 -8.97 33.83 27.33
CA THR A 848 -10.06 32.87 27.53
C THR A 848 -9.67 31.46 27.09
N PHE A 849 -9.00 31.33 25.94
CA PHE A 849 -8.49 30.04 25.45
C PHE A 849 -7.45 29.43 26.41
N ASP A 850 -6.45 30.21 26.82
CA ASP A 850 -5.40 29.74 27.74
C ASP A 850 -5.95 29.40 29.14
N ALA A 851 -7.00 30.09 29.61
CA ALA A 851 -7.70 29.77 30.85
C ALA A 851 -8.44 28.42 30.75
N TYR A 852 -9.19 28.19 29.67
CA TYR A 852 -9.86 26.92 29.42
C TYR A 852 -8.85 25.75 29.35
N LYS A 853 -7.76 25.93 28.59
CA LYS A 853 -6.71 24.92 28.40
C LYS A 853 -5.95 24.54 29.68
N LYS A 854 -5.86 25.45 30.66
CA LYS A 854 -5.33 25.16 32.00
C LYS A 854 -6.30 24.30 32.82
N ASN A 855 -7.59 24.61 32.78
CA ASN A 855 -8.62 23.84 33.48
C ASN A 855 -8.77 22.42 32.92
N ASP A 856 -8.72 22.26 31.59
CA ASP A 856 -8.81 20.95 30.95
C ASP A 856 -7.63 20.02 31.31
N LYS A 857 -6.40 20.57 31.35
CA LYS A 857 -5.23 19.84 31.86
C LYS A 857 -5.41 19.41 33.32
N LYS A 858 -5.90 20.30 34.18
CA LYS A 858 -6.13 20.00 35.60
C LYS A 858 -7.18 18.89 35.79
N ASN A 859 -8.30 18.98 35.07
CA ASN A 859 -9.35 17.94 35.07
C ASN A 859 -8.82 16.60 34.53
N THR A 860 -7.90 16.63 33.56
CA THR A 860 -7.27 15.43 32.99
C THR A 860 -6.28 14.78 33.97
N GLU A 861 -5.55 15.56 34.75
CA GLU A 861 -4.67 15.03 35.82
C GLU A 861 -5.48 14.48 37.01
N GLU A 862 -6.56 15.14 37.41
CA GLU A 862 -7.47 14.62 38.45
C GLU A 862 -8.16 13.31 38.00
N LYS A 863 -8.57 13.20 36.73
CA LYS A 863 -9.09 11.93 36.15
C LYS A 863 -8.02 10.82 36.03
N LYS A 864 -6.74 11.15 35.89
CA LYS A 864 -5.66 10.12 35.86
C LYS A 864 -5.52 9.40 37.20
N ASN A 865 -5.75 10.09 38.32
CA ASN A 865 -5.70 9.47 39.65
C ASN A 865 -6.87 8.52 39.95
N SER A 866 -7.93 8.47 39.13
CA SER A 866 -9.07 7.58 39.31
C SER A 866 -9.12 6.36 38.36
N LYS A 867 -8.24 6.30 37.35
CA LYS A 867 -8.13 5.17 36.41
C LYS A 867 -6.73 4.55 36.38
N GLN A 868 -6.32 3.94 37.49
CA GLN A 868 -5.32 2.86 37.48
C GLN A 868 -6.00 1.49 37.54
N MET A 869 -6.56 1.04 36.43
CA MET A 869 -6.80 -0.38 36.12
C MET A 869 -7.18 -0.52 34.63
N SER A 870 -6.81 -1.65 34.03
CA SER A 870 -6.88 -1.97 32.59
C SER A 870 -5.99 -1.12 31.66
N ALA A 871 -4.87 -1.71 31.25
CA ALA A 871 -4.25 -1.47 29.95
C ALA A 871 -4.30 -2.82 29.22
N SER A 872 -4.97 -2.86 28.07
CA SER A 872 -5.15 -4.05 27.24
C SER A 872 -4.02 -4.20 26.21
N GLU A 873 -3.93 -5.40 25.65
CA GLU A 873 -2.89 -5.84 24.71
C GLU A 873 -2.83 -4.97 23.44
N GLU A 874 -1.61 -4.73 22.92
CA GLU A 874 -1.42 -4.09 21.61
C GLU A 874 -1.84 -5.05 20.48
N SER A 875 -2.62 -4.53 19.54
CA SER A 875 -3.00 -5.22 18.31
C SER A 875 -2.17 -4.70 17.13
N ASP A 876 -1.96 -5.54 16.11
CA ASP A 876 -1.15 -5.19 14.94
C ASP A 876 -1.86 -4.23 13.95
N GLU A 877 -3.12 -3.89 14.22
CA GLU A 877 -3.93 -2.93 13.46
C GLU A 877 -4.02 -1.61 14.22
N MET A 878 -4.00 -0.46 13.52
CA MET A 878 -4.31 0.84 14.15
C MET A 878 -5.82 1.10 14.05
N PRO A 879 -6.61 0.90 15.13
CA PRO A 879 -8.03 1.25 15.13
C PRO A 879 -8.21 2.77 15.06
N MET A 880 -9.28 3.24 14.43
CA MET A 880 -9.67 4.64 14.56
C MET A 880 -10.13 4.90 16.01
N PRO A 881 -9.56 5.90 16.70
CA PRO A 881 -10.00 6.23 18.05
C PRO A 881 -11.29 7.06 18.06
N ASP A 882 -12.10 6.87 19.09
CA ASP A 882 -13.33 7.63 19.31
C ASP A 882 -13.03 9.13 19.47
N SER A 883 -13.60 9.96 18.59
CA SER A 883 -13.41 11.41 18.61
C SER A 883 -14.65 12.10 19.18
N GLU A 884 -14.57 12.65 20.39
CA GLU A 884 -15.62 13.50 20.97
C GLU A 884 -15.75 14.81 20.17
N SER A 885 -16.99 15.29 19.98
CA SER A 885 -17.28 16.54 19.26
C SER A 885 -16.64 17.77 19.92
N VAL A 886 -16.33 18.81 19.14
CA VAL A 886 -15.66 20.01 19.66
C VAL A 886 -16.50 20.71 20.74
N PHE A 887 -16.01 20.75 21.98
CA PHE A 887 -16.58 21.58 23.03
C PHE A 887 -16.40 23.07 22.71
N VAL A 888 -17.50 23.82 22.67
CA VAL A 888 -17.47 25.27 22.38
C VAL A 888 -17.15 26.05 23.65
N ILE A 889 -15.98 26.68 23.69
CA ILE A 889 -15.56 27.57 24.77
C ILE A 889 -16.51 28.79 24.82
N PRO A 890 -17.12 29.14 25.96
CA PRO A 890 -17.99 30.31 26.07
C PRO A 890 -17.33 31.59 25.57
N GLY A 891 -18.07 32.40 24.80
CA GLY A 891 -17.55 33.60 24.14
C GLY A 891 -16.84 33.36 22.81
N SER A 892 -16.87 32.13 22.27
CA SER A 892 -16.33 31.85 20.93
C SER A 892 -17.24 32.30 19.81
N VAL A 893 -16.64 32.77 18.71
CA VAL A 893 -17.28 33.08 17.43
C VAL A 893 -17.07 31.92 16.47
N LEU A 894 -18.15 31.43 15.85
CA LEU A 894 -18.06 30.43 14.78
C LEU A 894 -17.52 31.09 13.50
N LEU A 895 -16.44 30.53 12.93
CA LEU A 895 -15.89 31.00 11.65
C LEU A 895 -16.37 30.14 10.48
N TRP A 896 -16.31 28.81 10.64
CA TRP A 896 -16.68 27.84 9.61
C TRP A 896 -17.24 26.56 10.25
N ARG A 897 -18.13 25.88 9.54
CA ARG A 897 -18.64 24.53 9.84
C ARG A 897 -18.79 23.78 8.51
N ILE A 898 -18.41 22.50 8.50
CA ILE A 898 -18.55 21.65 7.32
C ILE A 898 -20.03 21.46 6.96
N ALA A 899 -20.33 21.42 5.67
CA ALA A 899 -21.65 21.00 5.21
C ALA A 899 -21.88 19.51 5.54
N PRO A 900 -23.09 19.10 5.97
CA PRO A 900 -23.38 17.68 6.13
C PRO A 900 -23.30 16.98 4.76
N ARG A 901 -22.71 15.79 4.73
CA ARG A 901 -22.66 14.97 3.52
C ARG A 901 -24.06 14.56 3.08
N PRO A 902 -24.35 14.51 1.76
CA PRO A 902 -25.65 14.07 1.28
C PRO A 902 -25.88 12.59 1.65
N PRO A 903 -27.15 12.13 1.85
CA PRO A 903 -27.42 10.79 2.37
C PRO A 903 -26.87 9.63 1.52
N ASN A 904 -26.71 9.85 0.21
CA ASN A 904 -26.13 8.90 -0.75
C ASN A 904 -24.59 8.95 -0.81
N SER A 905 -23.92 9.84 -0.07
CA SER A 905 -22.46 10.03 -0.10
C SER A 905 -21.68 8.71 0.07
N ALA A 906 -22.08 7.86 1.02
CA ALA A 906 -21.41 6.57 1.28
C ALA A 906 -21.50 5.58 0.10
N GLN A 907 -22.52 5.72 -0.77
CA GLN A 907 -22.69 4.95 -1.99
C GLN A 907 -21.96 5.60 -3.18
N MET A 908 -21.53 6.86 -3.04
CA MET A 908 -20.97 7.71 -4.10
C MET A 908 -19.57 8.18 -3.69
N TYR A 909 -18.66 7.22 -3.40
CA TYR A 909 -17.25 7.46 -3.07
C TYR A 909 -16.97 8.41 -1.89
N ASN A 910 -17.94 8.61 -0.98
CA ASN A 910 -17.90 9.61 0.09
C ASN A 910 -17.84 11.07 -0.40
N PHE A 911 -18.36 11.36 -1.60
CA PHE A 911 -18.36 12.70 -2.18
C PHE A 911 -19.25 13.68 -1.41
N THR A 912 -18.80 14.93 -1.28
CA THR A 912 -19.68 16.04 -0.90
C THR A 912 -20.59 16.40 -2.08
N SER A 913 -21.66 17.16 -1.82
CA SER A 913 -22.53 17.65 -2.90
C SER A 913 -21.74 18.49 -3.92
N PHE A 914 -20.71 19.23 -3.49
CA PHE A 914 -19.81 19.97 -4.40
C PHE A 914 -19.00 19.00 -5.28
N ALA A 915 -18.38 17.98 -4.68
CA ALA A 915 -17.58 16.99 -5.41
C ALA A 915 -18.41 16.20 -6.45
N MET A 916 -19.69 15.94 -6.18
CA MET A 916 -20.58 15.30 -7.17
C MET A 916 -20.76 16.12 -8.44
N VAL A 917 -20.73 17.46 -8.38
CA VAL A 917 -20.92 18.33 -9.56
C VAL A 917 -19.69 18.40 -10.46
N LEU A 918 -18.48 18.19 -9.92
CA LEU A 918 -17.21 18.50 -10.62
C LEU A 918 -17.05 17.83 -12.00
N ASN A 919 -17.56 16.61 -12.15
CA ASN A 919 -17.46 15.85 -13.40
C ASN A 919 -18.79 15.76 -14.17
N GLU A 920 -19.79 16.56 -13.77
CA GLU A 920 -21.00 16.80 -14.57
C GLU A 920 -20.62 17.43 -15.93
N VAL A 921 -21.25 16.96 -17.00
CA VAL A 921 -21.07 17.47 -18.36
C VAL A 921 -22.41 17.45 -19.09
N ASP A 922 -22.62 18.43 -19.96
CA ASP A 922 -23.79 18.53 -20.83
C ASP A 922 -23.39 19.07 -22.21
N LYS A 923 -24.31 19.00 -23.17
CA LYS A 923 -24.05 19.33 -24.59
C LYS A 923 -23.68 20.79 -24.83
N GLU A 924 -24.12 21.71 -23.97
CA GLU A 924 -23.74 23.12 -24.07
C GLU A 924 -22.30 23.28 -23.62
N MET A 925 -21.94 22.66 -22.49
CA MET A 925 -20.59 22.63 -21.94
C MET A 925 -19.60 21.98 -22.91
N GLU A 926 -19.94 20.85 -23.53
CA GLU A 926 -19.12 20.17 -24.56
C GLU A 926 -18.76 21.08 -25.76
N SER A 927 -19.59 22.07 -26.07
CA SER A 927 -19.34 23.02 -27.16
C SER A 927 -18.41 24.19 -26.79
N VAL A 928 -18.12 24.37 -25.49
CA VAL A 928 -17.38 25.51 -24.94
C VAL A 928 -16.07 25.10 -24.27
N ILE A 929 -15.98 23.91 -23.67
CA ILE A 929 -14.76 23.42 -23.03
C ILE A 929 -13.70 23.00 -24.06
N PRO A 930 -12.39 23.11 -23.75
CA PRO A 930 -11.35 22.59 -24.62
C PRO A 930 -11.37 21.05 -24.61
N LYS A 931 -10.89 20.43 -25.71
CA LYS A 931 -10.68 18.97 -25.82
C LYS A 931 -9.75 18.35 -24.76
N THR A 932 -9.08 19.17 -23.94
CA THR A 932 -8.21 18.78 -22.84
C THR A 932 -8.92 18.79 -21.47
N ASP A 933 -10.19 19.20 -21.38
CA ASP A 933 -10.94 19.20 -20.11
C ASP A 933 -11.25 17.78 -19.64
N CYS A 934 -10.96 17.48 -18.37
CA CYS A 934 -11.04 16.12 -17.85
C CYS A 934 -12.46 15.55 -17.75
N ARG A 935 -13.53 16.34 -17.98
CA ARG A 935 -14.89 15.80 -18.21
C ARG A 935 -15.00 14.94 -19.46
N LEU A 936 -14.16 15.21 -20.46
CA LEU A 936 -14.07 14.47 -21.72
C LEU A 936 -13.16 13.24 -21.61
N ARG A 937 -12.53 13.02 -20.44
CA ARG A 937 -11.55 11.96 -20.25
C ARG A 937 -12.26 10.59 -20.08
N PRO A 938 -12.04 9.62 -21.00
CA PRO A 938 -12.91 8.45 -21.11
C PRO A 938 -12.79 7.43 -19.97
N ASP A 939 -11.60 7.28 -19.36
CA ASP A 939 -11.41 6.36 -18.23
C ASP A 939 -12.15 6.82 -16.96
N ILE A 940 -12.15 8.12 -16.68
CA ILE A 940 -12.92 8.72 -15.58
C ILE A 940 -14.43 8.56 -15.85
N ARG A 941 -14.88 8.84 -17.08
CA ARG A 941 -16.31 8.76 -17.44
C ARG A 941 -16.85 7.33 -17.34
N ALA A 942 -16.14 6.35 -17.89
CA ALA A 942 -16.50 4.94 -17.78
C ALA A 942 -16.56 4.49 -16.31
N MET A 943 -15.58 4.90 -15.48
CA MET A 943 -15.61 4.59 -14.04
C MET A 943 -16.84 5.19 -13.34
N GLU A 944 -17.20 6.44 -13.67
CA GLU A 944 -18.36 7.14 -13.09
C GLU A 944 -19.70 6.45 -13.44
N ASN A 945 -19.77 5.84 -14.64
CA ASN A 945 -20.90 5.05 -15.11
C ASN A 945 -20.93 3.62 -14.54
N GLY A 946 -19.88 3.18 -13.81
CA GLY A 946 -19.75 1.81 -13.31
C GLY A 946 -19.10 0.82 -14.30
N GLU A 947 -18.61 1.30 -15.45
CA GLU A 947 -18.03 0.52 -16.54
C GLU A 947 -16.53 0.25 -16.27
N ILE A 948 -16.22 -0.50 -15.20
CA ILE A 948 -14.86 -0.63 -14.64
C ILE A 948 -13.85 -1.28 -15.61
N ASP A 949 -14.28 -2.23 -16.43
CA ASP A 949 -13.40 -2.88 -17.43
C ASP A 949 -13.00 -1.90 -18.53
N GLN A 950 -13.98 -1.20 -19.10
CA GLN A 950 -13.76 -0.14 -20.09
C GLN A 950 -12.90 0.99 -19.51
N ALA A 951 -13.15 1.40 -18.26
CA ALA A 951 -12.33 2.39 -17.57
C ALA A 951 -10.87 1.94 -17.44
N SER A 952 -10.64 0.64 -17.21
CA SER A 952 -9.30 0.06 -17.08
C SER A 952 -8.57 -0.03 -18.42
N GLU A 953 -9.28 -0.38 -19.49
CA GLU A 953 -8.76 -0.38 -20.86
C GLU A 953 -8.40 1.04 -21.33
N GLU A 954 -9.34 1.98 -21.17
CA GLU A 954 -9.14 3.39 -21.54
C GLU A 954 -7.98 4.01 -20.74
N LYS A 955 -7.88 3.75 -19.44
CA LYS A 955 -6.77 4.26 -18.63
C LYS A 955 -5.41 3.79 -19.15
N LYS A 956 -5.31 2.51 -19.49
CA LYS A 956 -4.10 1.93 -20.10
C LYS A 956 -3.80 2.60 -21.44
N ARG A 957 -4.80 2.75 -22.31
CA ARG A 957 -4.68 3.41 -23.63
C ARG A 957 -4.15 4.84 -23.51
N LEU A 958 -4.69 5.62 -22.56
CA LEU A 958 -4.28 7.00 -22.27
C LEU A 958 -2.83 7.08 -21.74
N GLU A 959 -2.47 6.25 -20.77
CA GLU A 959 -1.10 6.22 -20.22
C GLU A 959 -0.06 5.69 -21.23
N GLU A 960 -0.46 4.83 -22.18
CA GLU A 960 0.36 4.42 -23.32
C GLU A 960 0.52 5.56 -24.35
N LYS A 961 -0.57 6.26 -24.73
CA LYS A 961 -0.53 7.44 -25.61
C LYS A 961 0.40 8.52 -25.04
N GLN A 962 0.30 8.81 -23.74
CA GLN A 962 1.18 9.77 -23.06
C GLN A 962 2.66 9.34 -23.09
N ARG A 963 2.95 8.06 -22.78
CA ARG A 963 4.34 7.54 -22.81
C ARG A 963 4.93 7.59 -24.22
N ALA A 964 4.14 7.27 -25.24
CA ALA A 964 4.55 7.38 -26.65
C ALA A 964 4.82 8.84 -27.05
N ALA A 965 3.92 9.76 -26.71
CA ALA A 965 4.08 11.20 -26.99
C ALA A 965 5.33 11.79 -26.31
N ARG A 966 5.62 11.41 -25.05
CA ARG A 966 6.87 11.80 -24.36
C ARG A 966 8.11 11.23 -25.06
N LYS A 967 8.07 9.96 -25.46
CA LYS A 967 9.18 9.30 -26.17
C LYS A 967 9.44 9.92 -27.55
N ASN A 968 8.40 10.43 -28.21
CA ASN A 968 8.53 11.13 -29.48
C ASN A 968 9.15 12.53 -29.29
N ARG A 969 8.67 13.34 -28.33
CA ARG A 969 9.29 14.64 -28.00
C ARG A 969 10.78 14.53 -27.65
N SER A 970 11.13 13.53 -26.84
CA SER A 970 12.52 13.21 -26.49
C SER A 970 13.39 12.76 -27.69
N LYS A 971 12.81 12.47 -28.85
CA LYS A 971 13.51 12.15 -30.10
C LYS A 971 13.50 13.30 -31.11
N SER A 972 12.52 14.20 -31.04
CA SER A 972 12.45 15.40 -31.88
C SER A 972 13.16 16.61 -31.26
N GLU A 973 13.69 16.47 -30.04
CA GLU A 973 14.33 17.55 -29.28
C GLU A 973 13.35 18.74 -29.05
N GLU A 974 12.05 18.45 -29.02
CA GLU A 974 10.97 19.41 -28.80
C GLU A 974 10.53 19.45 -27.33
N ASP A 975 10.73 20.60 -26.69
CA ASP A 975 10.26 20.82 -25.32
C ASP A 975 8.74 20.84 -25.17
N TRP A 976 8.27 20.43 -23.99
CA TRP A 976 6.87 20.57 -23.64
C TRP A 976 6.54 22.01 -23.25
N LYS A 977 5.72 22.68 -24.08
CA LYS A 977 5.13 23.98 -23.75
C LYS A 977 3.73 23.82 -23.13
N THR A 978 3.61 24.22 -21.86
CA THR A 978 2.34 24.46 -21.16
C THR A 978 1.54 25.57 -21.84
N ARG A 979 0.21 25.56 -21.69
CA ARG A 979 -0.67 26.43 -22.49
C ARG A 979 -1.20 27.62 -21.72
N TRP A 980 -1.55 27.43 -20.46
CA TRP A 980 -2.28 28.41 -19.66
C TRP A 980 -1.48 28.91 -18.47
N PHE A 981 -0.36 28.27 -18.14
CA PHE A 981 0.53 28.67 -17.05
C PHE A 981 1.99 28.75 -17.51
N HIS A 982 2.77 29.60 -16.86
CA HIS A 982 4.21 29.74 -17.05
C HIS A 982 4.93 29.73 -15.70
N GLN A 983 6.20 29.31 -15.68
CA GLN A 983 7.00 29.38 -14.46
C GLN A 983 7.42 30.82 -14.17
N GLY A 984 7.33 31.23 -12.91
CA GLY A 984 7.76 32.54 -12.44
C GLY A 984 7.96 32.58 -10.94
N PRO A 985 8.62 33.61 -10.39
CA PRO A 985 8.66 33.82 -8.95
C PRO A 985 7.28 34.30 -8.47
N ASN A 986 6.75 33.68 -7.42
CA ASN A 986 5.58 34.16 -6.71
C ASN A 986 5.86 35.60 -6.20
N PRO A 987 5.00 36.58 -6.51
CA PRO A 987 5.32 38.00 -6.28
C PRO A 987 5.42 38.39 -4.79
N TYR A 988 4.95 37.53 -3.88
CA TYR A 988 4.93 37.80 -2.44
C TYR A 988 5.94 36.96 -1.66
N SER A 989 6.08 35.67 -1.99
CA SER A 989 7.01 34.76 -1.30
C SER A 989 8.41 34.68 -1.95
N GLY A 990 8.53 35.03 -3.23
CA GLY A 990 9.75 34.84 -4.03
C GLY A 990 10.07 33.38 -4.37
N ALA A 991 9.23 32.42 -3.96
CA ALA A 991 9.38 31.01 -4.34
C ALA A 991 9.05 30.81 -5.83
N GLN A 992 9.63 29.79 -6.48
CA GLN A 992 9.15 29.39 -7.81
C GLN A 992 7.70 28.88 -7.75
N ASP A 993 6.91 29.30 -8.72
CA ASP A 993 5.48 28.99 -8.84
C ASP A 993 5.07 28.87 -10.31
N TRP A 994 3.82 28.48 -10.55
CA TRP A 994 3.22 28.46 -11.89
C TRP A 994 2.11 29.51 -11.97
N LEU A 995 2.40 30.61 -12.67
CA LEU A 995 1.53 31.76 -12.79
C LEU A 995 0.62 31.61 -14.02
N TYR A 996 -0.65 32.00 -13.88
CA TYR A 996 -1.61 31.98 -14.99
C TYR A 996 -1.24 33.01 -16.06
N SER A 997 -1.29 32.60 -17.32
CA SER A 997 -0.89 33.38 -18.50
C SER A 997 -2.04 34.18 -19.12
N GLY A 998 -3.26 34.10 -18.58
CA GLY A 998 -4.45 34.71 -19.18
C GLY A 998 -5.03 33.90 -20.34
N SER A 999 -5.97 34.52 -21.05
CA SER A 999 -6.56 34.08 -22.34
C SER A 999 -7.33 32.75 -22.37
N TYR A 1000 -7.34 31.92 -21.33
CA TYR A 1000 -8.07 30.65 -21.32
C TYR A 1000 -9.58 30.84 -21.52
N TRP A 1001 -10.13 31.86 -20.84
CA TRP A 1001 -11.55 32.20 -20.86
C TRP A 1001 -12.02 32.83 -22.18
N ASP A 1002 -11.10 33.20 -23.08
CA ASP A 1002 -11.41 33.79 -24.38
C ASP A 1002 -11.89 32.75 -25.40
N ARG A 1003 -11.84 31.46 -25.06
CA ARG A 1003 -12.31 30.29 -25.84
C ARG A 1003 -11.67 30.09 -27.23
N ASN A 1004 -10.67 30.89 -27.59
CA ASN A 1004 -9.92 30.82 -28.86
C ASN A 1004 -8.93 29.63 -28.89
N TYR A 1005 -9.44 28.40 -28.77
CA TYR A 1005 -8.64 27.19 -28.63
C TYR A 1005 -7.98 26.75 -29.95
N PHE A 1006 -6.73 27.19 -30.14
CA PHE A 1006 -5.92 26.82 -31.29
C PHE A 1006 -4.73 25.92 -30.89
N ASN A 1007 -4.45 24.89 -31.70
CA ASN A 1007 -3.31 23.97 -31.56
C ASN A 1007 -3.09 23.41 -30.13
N LEU A 1008 -4.19 23.03 -29.46
CA LEU A 1008 -4.13 22.40 -28.15
C LEU A 1008 -3.62 20.95 -28.21
N PRO A 1009 -2.99 20.44 -27.12
CA PRO A 1009 -2.59 19.04 -27.02
C PRO A 1009 -3.73 18.06 -27.34
N ASP A 1010 -3.39 16.95 -27.98
CA ASP A 1010 -4.28 15.81 -28.16
C ASP A 1010 -3.87 14.68 -27.21
N ILE A 1011 -4.62 14.53 -26.12
CA ILE A 1011 -4.24 13.70 -24.97
C ILE A 1011 -5.18 12.52 -24.70
N TYR A 1012 -6.41 12.54 -25.25
CA TYR A 1012 -7.41 11.49 -25.07
C TYR A 1012 -7.47 10.49 -26.22
#